data_AF-A0A9C8XHM7-F1
#
_entry.id   AF-A0A9C8XHM7-F1
#
_cell.length_a   1.000
_cell.length_b   1.000
_cell.length_c   1.000
_cell.angle_alpha   90.00
_cell.angle_beta   90.00
_cell.angle_gamma   90.00
#
_symmetry.space_group_name_H-M   'P 1'
#
loop_
_entity.id
_entity.type
_entity.pdbx_description
1 polymer ?
#
loop_
_entity_poly.entity_id
_entity_poly.type
_entity_poly.pdbx_seq_one_letter_code
_entity_poly.pdbx_strand_id
1 'polypeptide(L)'
;MDTFNITGRKSLVPAVAMAALVFCSYSHAGVSSDGGYWVIERGDSVYSIARKVFPDDAKKRSRFRRELLENNADVFKGNPGHINIGDRLRLPAFAVAQPVEVAQPPVVEAPAVQAEVPVEKQPEAVTPDPEDVIGRVVVSVGKMQASNRGGFRELMRNSKVFKGDTLETASSSYTQVRMKDGALISLRPNTKLVIRDYNFNGSEDGTEKSLMELVRGGFRTITGYIGHKNKNNYRVRTGVATIGIRGTHYGLMVCAEGSCAGEDTPLEDGVYGGVVDGSIVVENETGQFTFNNDQYFHVATNNTPAKELLVPPPVFHGRSEKMMAHMAQDKQQGRQQGDGRPDGRKAQRGDMPGFREGGRRGGRLGALVKNYIENRPRPLVLPDQVNDAIKDAPKVDVKPAPDGSGLLMALNDSGSGSTVRLDINSQTQAEVLLGSKKLPSGDIVNNIPVAARDIGTDQSGNPAVYKVYLPSAVAGVTNEGGDPIGVNWGRWDASYEFTINDQPQTTQGPLHYIYSDKITTPAQLTALGGLLGTQSYTLVNPNGTSGTIPTASSGNAATLGSLNITADFVNAEILDYSISVAVTNGPAFNLMLDANAGPVTFNKMGDIRLIDISAGQTRGNAAAAFVGPNAEGIITTYSLEDQASGEVVQGAAALKQGAPQF
;
A
#
# COMPACT_ATOMS: atom_id res chain seq x y z
N MET A 1 66.44 43.88 -2.41
CA MET A 1 66.22 44.44 -3.75
C MET A 1 66.49 43.34 -4.76
N ASP A 2 65.40 42.73 -5.21
CA ASP A 2 65.05 42.43 -6.60
C ASP A 2 66.07 41.81 -7.58
N THR A 3 65.71 40.63 -8.08
CA THR A 3 65.88 40.16 -9.49
C THR A 3 67.32 39.88 -9.99
N PHE A 4 67.58 38.98 -10.95
CA PHE A 4 66.86 38.65 -12.19
C PHE A 4 66.83 37.14 -12.56
N ASN A 5 66.39 36.83 -13.79
CA ASN A 5 66.00 35.50 -14.31
C ASN A 5 66.63 35.26 -15.72
N ILE A 6 66.60 34.02 -16.27
CA ILE A 6 66.57 33.58 -17.71
C ILE A 6 67.06 32.12 -17.89
N THR A 7 66.84 31.49 -19.07
CA THR A 7 66.57 30.03 -19.28
C THR A 7 67.49 29.32 -20.30
N GLY A 8 67.48 27.96 -20.41
CA GLY A 8 68.35 27.24 -21.37
C GLY A 8 68.24 25.70 -21.66
N ARG A 9 67.08 25.15 -22.05
CA ARG A 9 66.86 23.90 -22.88
C ARG A 9 67.32 22.47 -22.43
N LYS A 10 66.80 21.47 -23.17
CA LYS A 10 66.69 19.98 -22.96
C LYS A 10 67.82 19.19 -23.71
N SER A 11 68.13 17.88 -23.55
CA SER A 11 67.57 16.68 -22.83
C SER A 11 68.72 15.61 -22.61
N LEU A 12 68.68 14.24 -22.66
CA LEU A 12 67.77 13.16 -23.11
C LEU A 12 68.22 11.71 -22.69
N VAL A 13 67.33 10.88 -22.08
CA VAL A 13 66.99 9.41 -22.29
C VAL A 13 68.10 8.34 -22.58
N PRO A 14 68.08 7.07 -22.05
CA PRO A 14 67.35 6.45 -20.90
C PRO A 14 68.03 5.30 -20.06
N ALA A 15 67.35 4.90 -18.98
CA ALA A 15 67.09 3.53 -18.44
C ALA A 15 68.17 2.44 -18.13
N VAL A 16 68.19 2.00 -16.86
CA VAL A 16 68.17 0.58 -16.41
C VAL A 16 67.19 0.50 -15.22
N ALA A 17 66.54 -0.65 -14.99
CA ALA A 17 65.58 -0.85 -13.88
C ALA A 17 66.09 -1.84 -12.81
N MET A 18 65.68 -1.65 -11.56
CA MET A 18 65.85 -2.62 -10.47
C MET A 18 64.62 -2.61 -9.56
N ALA A 19 64.32 -3.73 -8.91
CA ALA A 19 63.07 -3.91 -8.16
C ALA A 19 63.07 -3.15 -6.82
N ALA A 20 61.94 -2.52 -6.51
CA ALA A 20 61.63 -1.99 -5.18
C ALA A 20 60.32 -2.62 -4.66
N LEU A 21 60.31 -2.99 -3.39
CA LEU A 21 59.11 -3.48 -2.69
C LEU A 21 58.13 -2.33 -2.51
N VAL A 22 57.17 -2.20 -3.44
CA VAL A 22 56.02 -1.30 -3.26
C VAL A 22 55.08 -1.94 -2.25
N PHE A 23 55.08 -1.42 -1.02
CA PHE A 23 53.93 -1.55 -0.14
C PHE A 23 52.74 -0.87 -0.85
N CYS A 24 51.90 -1.66 -1.51
CA CYS A 24 50.70 -1.16 -2.16
C CYS A 24 49.66 -0.84 -1.08
N SER A 25 49.77 0.35 -0.49
CA SER A 25 48.78 0.91 0.42
C SER A 25 47.46 1.11 -0.33
N TYR A 26 46.52 0.18 -0.16
CA TYR A 26 45.18 0.27 -0.73
C TYR A 26 44.40 1.42 -0.07
N SER A 27 44.58 2.63 -0.58
CA SER A 27 43.74 3.79 -0.24
C SER A 27 42.43 3.70 -1.02
N HIS A 28 41.32 3.44 -0.33
CA HIS A 28 39.98 3.61 -0.88
C HIS A 28 39.75 5.08 -1.27
N ALA A 29 38.99 5.33 -2.33
CA ALA A 29 38.50 6.67 -2.65
C ALA A 29 37.67 7.22 -1.46
N GLY A 30 38.19 8.26 -0.81
CA GLY A 30 37.67 8.85 0.42
C GLY A 30 38.42 8.51 1.71
N VAL A 31 39.23 7.44 1.81
CA VAL A 31 39.97 7.14 3.06
C VAL A 31 41.33 7.85 3.07
N SER A 32 41.65 8.58 4.15
CA SER A 32 42.95 9.25 4.28
C SER A 32 44.09 8.25 4.52
N SER A 33 45.33 8.66 4.20
CA SER A 33 46.54 7.81 4.24
C SER A 33 46.94 7.27 5.63
N ASP A 34 46.25 7.69 6.68
CA ASP A 34 46.34 7.18 8.06
C ASP A 34 45.31 6.06 8.38
N GLY A 35 44.42 5.73 7.44
CA GLY A 35 43.36 4.72 7.56
C GLY A 35 42.21 5.07 8.51
N GLY A 36 42.41 5.99 9.46
CA GLY A 36 41.49 6.26 10.56
C GLY A 36 40.32 7.19 10.23
N TYR A 37 40.34 7.87 9.07
CA TYR A 37 39.33 8.88 8.71
C TYR A 37 38.90 8.78 7.25
N TRP A 38 37.67 9.21 6.99
CA TRP A 38 37.08 9.40 5.67
C TRP A 38 37.00 10.90 5.35
N VAL A 39 37.68 11.35 4.30
CA VAL A 39 37.54 12.68 3.70
C VAL A 39 36.31 12.66 2.81
N ILE A 40 35.33 13.54 3.07
CA ILE A 40 34.06 13.55 2.34
C ILE A 40 34.24 14.11 0.92
N GLU A 41 33.89 13.32 -0.10
CA GLU A 41 33.90 13.73 -1.51
C GLU A 41 32.50 14.16 -1.99
N ARG A 42 32.41 14.77 -3.19
CA ARG A 42 31.12 15.18 -3.77
C ARG A 42 30.26 13.95 -4.08
N GLY A 43 29.15 13.78 -3.36
CA GLY A 43 28.25 12.62 -3.47
C GLY A 43 28.43 11.59 -2.35
N ASP A 44 29.37 11.80 -1.43
CA ASP A 44 29.40 11.07 -0.18
C ASP A 44 28.28 11.51 0.76
N SER A 45 27.78 10.53 1.49
CA SER A 45 26.76 10.63 2.53
C SER A 45 27.00 9.48 3.49
N VAL A 46 26.48 9.56 4.72
CA VAL A 46 26.57 8.47 5.70
C VAL A 46 26.07 7.13 5.11
N TYR A 47 25.14 7.15 4.15
CA TYR A 47 24.59 5.97 3.48
C TYR A 47 25.37 5.50 2.24
N SER A 48 26.11 6.36 1.53
CA SER A 48 27.02 5.95 0.45
C SER A 48 28.38 5.52 1.00
N ILE A 49 28.94 6.21 2.00
CA ILE A 49 30.17 5.79 2.70
C ILE A 49 29.99 4.39 3.31
N ALA A 50 28.86 4.14 4.01
CA ALA A 50 28.57 2.81 4.54
C ALA A 50 28.51 1.72 3.46
N ARG A 51 28.02 2.05 2.25
CA ARG A 51 27.96 1.12 1.11
C ARG A 51 29.32 0.95 0.40
N LYS A 52 30.20 1.96 0.42
CA LYS A 52 31.59 1.84 -0.04
C LYS A 52 32.44 0.96 0.89
N VAL A 53 32.23 1.08 2.21
CA VAL A 53 33.01 0.34 3.24
C VAL A 53 32.47 -1.07 3.49
N PHE A 54 31.16 -1.28 3.37
CA PHE A 54 30.51 -2.59 3.54
C PHE A 54 29.46 -2.83 2.42
N PRO A 55 29.86 -3.13 1.18
CA PRO A 55 28.93 -3.27 0.05
C PRO A 55 27.86 -4.34 0.28
N ASP A 56 28.23 -5.51 0.80
CA ASP A 56 27.32 -6.66 0.87
C ASP A 56 26.68 -6.83 2.27
N ASP A 57 27.34 -6.40 3.34
CA ASP A 57 26.86 -6.63 4.70
C ASP A 57 25.87 -5.55 5.17
N ALA A 58 24.57 -5.85 5.08
CA ALA A 58 23.50 -4.95 5.52
C ALA A 58 23.52 -4.66 7.04
N LYS A 59 23.97 -5.61 7.87
CA LYS A 59 23.98 -5.48 9.33
C LYS A 59 25.16 -4.61 9.79
N LYS A 60 26.37 -4.85 9.26
CA LYS A 60 27.53 -3.96 9.46
C LYS A 60 27.26 -2.55 8.94
N ARG A 61 26.61 -2.39 7.78
CA ARG A 61 26.17 -1.06 7.27
C ARG A 61 25.35 -0.29 8.29
N SER A 62 24.35 -0.92 8.92
CA SER A 62 23.51 -0.20 9.89
C SER A 62 24.28 0.20 11.15
N ARG A 63 25.09 -0.73 11.70
CA ARG A 63 25.98 -0.44 12.83
C ARG A 63 26.97 0.69 12.52
N PHE A 64 27.60 0.64 11.34
CA PHE A 64 28.60 1.60 10.88
C PHE A 64 28.01 3.01 10.79
N ARG A 65 26.82 3.18 10.22
CA ARG A 65 26.17 4.50 10.13
C ARG A 65 25.93 5.12 11.51
N ARG A 66 25.47 4.32 12.49
CA ARG A 66 25.25 4.78 13.86
C ARG A 66 26.58 5.20 14.52
N GLU A 67 27.59 4.33 14.50
CA GLU A 67 28.89 4.64 15.11
C GLU A 67 29.66 5.75 14.36
N LEU A 68 29.43 5.95 13.06
CA LEU A 68 30.01 7.07 12.30
C LEU A 68 29.39 8.42 12.70
N LEU A 69 28.08 8.46 12.99
CA LEU A 69 27.40 9.64 13.53
C LEU A 69 27.85 9.94 14.96
N GLU A 70 27.92 8.92 15.82
CA GLU A 70 28.34 9.04 17.22
C GLU A 70 29.80 9.54 17.36
N ASN A 71 30.72 9.00 16.56
CA ASN A 71 32.15 9.35 16.63
C ASN A 71 32.50 10.73 16.02
N ASN A 72 31.53 11.43 15.41
CA ASN A 72 31.75 12.69 14.67
C ASN A 72 30.62 13.72 14.92
N ALA A 73 30.03 13.72 16.13
CA ALA A 73 28.92 14.59 16.48
C ALA A 73 29.24 16.10 16.35
N ASP A 74 30.53 16.46 16.42
CA ASP A 74 31.10 17.79 16.19
C ASP A 74 31.06 18.23 14.71
N VAL A 75 31.22 17.29 13.78
CA VAL A 75 31.05 17.52 12.33
C VAL A 75 29.57 17.66 11.99
N PHE A 76 28.74 16.71 12.43
CA PHE A 76 27.31 16.67 12.11
C PHE A 76 26.46 17.73 12.83
N LYS A 77 26.92 18.27 13.97
CA LYS A 77 26.26 19.34 14.75
C LYS A 77 24.77 19.08 15.06
N GLY A 78 24.41 17.82 15.25
CA GLY A 78 23.04 17.38 15.52
C GLY A 78 22.14 17.20 14.29
N ASN A 79 22.61 17.47 13.06
CA ASN A 79 21.87 17.26 11.82
C ASN A 79 22.62 16.28 10.89
N PRO A 80 22.14 15.02 10.74
CA PRO A 80 22.77 14.02 9.87
C PRO A 80 22.88 14.38 8.38
N GLY A 81 22.19 15.43 7.92
CA GLY A 81 22.30 15.96 6.57
C GLY A 81 23.38 17.03 6.37
N HIS A 82 23.98 17.58 7.45
CA HIS A 82 25.07 18.55 7.38
C HIS A 82 26.42 17.85 7.38
N ILE A 83 27.00 17.72 6.20
CA ILE A 83 28.39 17.31 5.96
C ILE A 83 28.92 17.99 4.71
N ASN A 84 30.13 18.55 4.77
CA ASN A 84 30.72 19.35 3.71
C ASN A 84 31.82 18.56 2.99
N ILE A 85 32.05 18.90 1.71
CA ILE A 85 33.15 18.32 0.93
C ILE A 85 34.48 18.76 1.55
N GLY A 86 35.33 17.80 1.91
CA GLY A 86 36.60 18.02 2.62
C GLY A 86 36.57 17.82 4.13
N ASP A 87 35.38 17.68 4.76
CA ASP A 87 35.31 17.30 6.18
C ASP A 87 35.91 15.90 6.40
N ARG A 88 36.52 15.65 7.57
CA ARG A 88 37.12 14.36 7.94
C ARG A 88 36.29 13.64 9.00
N LEU A 89 35.57 12.59 8.60
CA LEU A 89 34.85 11.71 9.52
C LEU A 89 35.77 10.60 10.04
N ARG A 90 36.02 10.56 11.35
CA ARG A 90 36.69 9.44 12.02
C ARG A 90 35.89 8.15 11.85
N LEU A 91 36.51 7.13 11.28
CA LEU A 91 35.84 5.86 11.00
C LEU A 91 35.68 5.02 12.28
N PRO A 92 34.56 4.28 12.44
CA PRO A 92 34.43 3.26 13.47
C PRO A 92 35.56 2.23 13.37
N ALA A 93 36.20 1.92 14.50
CA ALA A 93 37.42 1.09 14.52
C ALA A 93 37.27 -0.31 13.89
N PHE A 94 36.04 -0.84 13.82
CA PHE A 94 35.75 -2.14 13.20
C PHE A 94 35.73 -2.12 11.65
N ALA A 95 35.93 -0.95 11.03
CA ALA A 95 35.67 -0.71 9.60
C ALA A 95 36.90 -0.31 8.78
N VAL A 96 38.10 -0.30 9.38
CA VAL A 96 39.36 0.16 8.77
C VAL A 96 40.02 -0.95 7.89
N ALA A 97 39.25 -1.90 7.36
CA ALA A 97 39.79 -3.03 6.57
C ALA A 97 38.78 -3.73 5.64
N GLN A 98 38.82 -3.43 4.32
CA GLN A 98 38.66 -4.32 3.13
C GLN A 98 38.24 -3.54 1.84
N PRO A 99 38.81 -3.80 0.63
CA PRO A 99 38.57 -3.01 -0.60
C PRO A 99 37.78 -3.73 -1.73
N VAL A 100 37.16 -2.97 -2.66
CA VAL A 100 36.49 -3.41 -3.93
C VAL A 100 36.61 -2.32 -5.03
N GLU A 101 36.42 -2.67 -6.32
CA GLU A 101 36.80 -1.91 -7.55
C GLU A 101 35.61 -1.55 -8.51
N VAL A 102 35.79 -0.66 -9.51
CA VAL A 102 34.73 -0.05 -10.37
C VAL A 102 35.15 0.22 -11.84
N ALA A 103 34.23 0.20 -12.81
CA ALA A 103 34.43 0.51 -14.25
C ALA A 103 33.46 1.58 -14.83
N GLN A 104 33.69 2.09 -16.05
CA GLN A 104 33.08 3.33 -16.61
C GLN A 104 32.39 3.18 -18.01
N PRO A 105 31.46 4.09 -18.41
CA PRO A 105 30.76 4.09 -19.72
C PRO A 105 31.15 5.24 -20.70
N PRO A 106 30.75 5.19 -21.99
CA PRO A 106 31.02 6.21 -23.04
C PRO A 106 29.89 7.25 -23.29
N VAL A 107 30.11 8.18 -24.24
CA VAL A 107 29.36 9.46 -24.44
C VAL A 107 28.92 9.67 -25.91
N VAL A 108 27.79 10.39 -26.16
CA VAL A 108 27.34 10.93 -27.49
C VAL A 108 26.63 12.30 -27.31
N GLU A 109 26.66 13.17 -28.34
CA GLU A 109 26.17 14.58 -28.35
C GLU A 109 24.77 14.79 -29.00
N ALA A 110 24.27 16.04 -29.04
CA ALA A 110 22.92 16.44 -29.46
C ALA A 110 22.85 17.73 -30.34
N PRO A 111 21.73 17.99 -31.07
CA PRO A 111 21.42 19.29 -31.71
C PRO A 111 20.03 19.90 -31.35
N ALA A 112 19.76 21.16 -31.73
CA ALA A 112 18.50 21.92 -31.55
C ALA A 112 18.30 22.95 -32.72
N VAL A 113 17.35 23.91 -32.82
CA VAL A 113 16.45 24.67 -31.90
C VAL A 113 15.24 25.29 -32.68
N GLN A 114 14.37 26.09 -32.01
CA GLN A 114 13.47 27.15 -32.57
C GLN A 114 12.18 26.72 -33.33
N ALA A 115 11.05 27.46 -33.37
CA ALA A 115 10.58 28.72 -32.71
C ALA A 115 9.01 28.79 -32.65
N GLU A 116 8.41 29.90 -32.12
CA GLU A 116 6.98 30.04 -31.71
C GLU A 116 6.08 30.97 -32.60
N VAL A 117 4.83 31.22 -32.13
CA VAL A 117 3.81 32.24 -32.55
C VAL A 117 2.94 31.87 -33.78
N PRO A 118 1.62 32.21 -33.91
CA PRO A 118 0.70 33.03 -33.07
C PRO A 118 -0.58 32.28 -32.54
N VAL A 119 -1.63 33.01 -32.15
CA VAL A 119 -2.97 32.52 -31.72
C VAL A 119 -4.11 33.38 -32.32
N GLU A 120 -5.17 32.78 -32.89
CA GLU A 120 -6.46 33.47 -33.11
C GLU A 120 -7.70 32.53 -33.24
N LYS A 121 -8.86 32.98 -32.70
CA LYS A 121 -10.29 32.56 -32.87
C LYS A 121 -10.71 31.08 -32.70
N GLN A 122 -11.80 30.90 -31.94
CA GLN A 122 -12.50 29.61 -31.76
C GLN A 122 -13.51 29.34 -32.89
N PRO A 123 -13.53 28.13 -33.50
CA PRO A 123 -14.62 27.65 -34.35
C PRO A 123 -15.69 26.86 -33.57
N GLU A 124 -16.82 26.59 -34.23
CA GLU A 124 -17.95 25.84 -33.66
C GLU A 124 -17.66 24.34 -33.43
N ALA A 125 -18.45 23.69 -32.56
CA ALA A 125 -18.19 22.35 -32.06
C ALA A 125 -18.51 21.23 -33.07
N VAL A 126 -17.52 20.86 -33.89
CA VAL A 126 -17.56 19.64 -34.71
C VAL A 126 -17.57 18.41 -33.79
N THR A 127 -18.52 17.49 -34.01
CA THR A 127 -18.58 16.22 -33.27
C THR A 127 -17.53 15.23 -33.82
N PRO A 128 -16.74 14.55 -32.96
CA PRO A 128 -15.82 13.52 -33.42
C PRO A 128 -16.54 12.31 -34.01
N ASP A 129 -15.85 11.62 -34.91
CA ASP A 129 -16.36 10.44 -35.61
C ASP A 129 -16.64 9.28 -34.62
N PRO A 130 -17.71 8.49 -34.79
CA PRO A 130 -17.96 7.30 -33.96
C PRO A 130 -16.79 6.31 -33.86
N GLU A 131 -15.87 6.26 -34.83
CA GLU A 131 -14.69 5.39 -34.79
C GLU A 131 -13.57 5.90 -33.86
N ASP A 132 -13.51 7.21 -33.55
CA ASP A 132 -12.50 7.83 -32.68
C ASP A 132 -12.67 7.49 -31.17
N VAL A 133 -13.59 6.60 -30.78
CA VAL A 133 -13.91 6.30 -29.37
C VAL A 133 -12.86 5.38 -28.72
N ILE A 134 -12.07 5.96 -27.83
CA ILE A 134 -10.93 5.32 -27.16
C ILE A 134 -11.16 5.02 -25.67
N GLY A 135 -12.26 5.51 -25.08
CA GLY A 135 -12.57 5.28 -23.67
C GLY A 135 -13.96 5.75 -23.24
N ARG A 136 -14.28 5.54 -21.97
CA ARG A 136 -15.51 6.01 -21.31
C ARG A 136 -15.26 6.45 -19.87
N VAL A 137 -15.96 7.50 -19.43
CA VAL A 137 -15.98 7.94 -18.04
C VAL A 137 -16.80 6.97 -17.19
N VAL A 138 -16.19 6.36 -16.17
CA VAL A 138 -16.86 5.42 -15.24
C VAL A 138 -17.32 6.10 -13.95
N VAL A 139 -16.64 7.17 -13.54
CA VAL A 139 -16.97 8.05 -12.41
C VAL A 139 -16.74 9.50 -12.83
N SER A 140 -17.66 10.40 -12.52
CA SER A 140 -17.47 11.85 -12.63
C SER A 140 -18.11 12.55 -11.44
N VAL A 141 -17.37 13.46 -10.81
CA VAL A 141 -17.78 14.26 -9.64
C VAL A 141 -17.31 15.69 -9.85
N GLY A 142 -18.19 16.67 -9.64
CA GLY A 142 -17.92 18.07 -9.93
C GLY A 142 -18.03 18.40 -11.42
N LYS A 143 -17.34 19.45 -11.87
CA LYS A 143 -17.32 19.87 -13.28
C LYS A 143 -16.12 19.27 -14.00
N MET A 144 -16.40 18.53 -15.07
CA MET A 144 -15.39 18.03 -16.00
C MET A 144 -15.83 18.33 -17.43
N GLN A 145 -14.88 18.73 -18.28
CA GLN A 145 -15.07 18.86 -19.71
C GLN A 145 -14.00 18.10 -20.48
N ALA A 146 -14.27 17.83 -21.75
CA ALA A 146 -13.22 17.67 -22.74
C ALA A 146 -13.35 18.72 -23.84
N SER A 147 -12.23 19.04 -24.49
CA SER A 147 -12.21 19.85 -25.71
C SER A 147 -11.43 19.14 -26.82
N ASN A 148 -11.93 19.25 -28.06
CA ASN A 148 -11.40 18.55 -29.23
C ASN A 148 -11.91 19.22 -30.51
N ARG A 149 -11.07 19.38 -31.55
CA ARG A 149 -11.39 20.03 -32.84
C ARG A 149 -12.16 21.37 -32.71
N GLY A 150 -11.86 22.17 -31.68
CA GLY A 150 -12.52 23.45 -31.37
C GLY A 150 -13.76 23.34 -30.47
N GLY A 151 -14.43 22.19 -30.46
CA GLY A 151 -15.61 21.95 -29.63
C GLY A 151 -15.30 21.67 -28.16
N PHE A 152 -16.27 21.95 -27.29
CA PHE A 152 -16.27 21.65 -25.86
C PHE A 152 -17.46 20.75 -25.51
N ARG A 153 -17.26 19.82 -24.57
CA ARG A 153 -18.24 18.78 -24.21
C ARG A 153 -18.11 18.41 -22.73
N GLU A 154 -19.19 18.56 -21.96
CA GLU A 154 -19.22 18.15 -20.54
C GLU A 154 -19.05 16.63 -20.40
N LEU A 155 -18.43 16.18 -19.30
CA LEU A 155 -18.11 14.79 -19.04
C LEU A 155 -18.81 14.25 -17.80
N MET A 156 -19.99 13.68 -18.02
CA MET A 156 -20.77 12.92 -17.04
C MET A 156 -20.43 11.42 -17.10
N ARG A 157 -20.90 10.62 -16.13
CA ARG A 157 -20.75 9.16 -16.16
C ARG A 157 -21.30 8.55 -17.46
N ASN A 158 -20.63 7.50 -17.97
CA ASN A 158 -20.84 6.83 -19.25
C ASN A 158 -20.51 7.65 -20.51
N SER A 159 -20.11 8.92 -20.39
CA SER A 159 -19.67 9.73 -21.54
C SER A 159 -18.48 9.10 -22.24
N LYS A 160 -18.48 9.16 -23.58
CA LYS A 160 -17.36 8.73 -24.42
C LYS A 160 -16.13 9.63 -24.19
N VAL A 161 -14.95 9.08 -24.41
CA VAL A 161 -13.67 9.78 -24.60
C VAL A 161 -13.13 9.42 -25.98
N PHE A 162 -12.68 10.42 -26.72
CA PHE A 162 -12.29 10.34 -28.12
C PHE A 162 -10.79 10.65 -28.31
N LYS A 163 -10.23 10.16 -29.41
CA LYS A 163 -8.88 10.50 -29.84
C LYS A 163 -8.72 12.01 -30.04
N GLY A 164 -7.63 12.58 -29.50
CA GLY A 164 -7.39 14.03 -29.51
C GLY A 164 -8.05 14.82 -28.37
N ASP A 165 -8.85 14.18 -27.50
CA ASP A 165 -9.50 14.88 -26.39
C ASP A 165 -8.49 15.48 -25.40
N THR A 166 -8.68 16.76 -25.07
CA THR A 166 -8.09 17.42 -23.90
C THR A 166 -9.05 17.36 -22.74
N LEU A 167 -8.76 16.51 -21.75
CA LEU A 167 -9.58 16.28 -20.56
C LEU A 167 -9.24 17.30 -19.46
N GLU A 168 -10.25 17.98 -18.91
CA GLU A 168 -10.08 19.02 -17.88
C GLU A 168 -11.03 18.88 -16.70
N THR A 169 -10.49 18.96 -15.48
CA THR A 169 -11.25 18.96 -14.21
C THR A 169 -11.12 20.30 -13.48
N ALA A 170 -12.22 20.74 -12.85
CA ALA A 170 -12.24 21.92 -11.99
C ALA A 170 -11.67 21.64 -10.58
N SER A 171 -11.64 22.68 -9.73
CA SER A 171 -10.99 22.71 -8.41
C SER A 171 -11.58 21.80 -7.34
N SER A 172 -12.85 21.39 -7.49
CA SER A 172 -13.54 20.46 -6.60
C SER A 172 -14.08 19.26 -7.38
N SER A 173 -13.27 18.72 -8.30
CA SER A 173 -13.73 17.74 -9.29
C SER A 173 -12.78 16.55 -9.46
N TYR A 174 -13.35 15.36 -9.59
CA TYR A 174 -12.63 14.10 -9.74
C TYR A 174 -13.31 13.24 -10.81
N THR A 175 -12.53 12.50 -11.57
CA THR A 175 -13.02 11.65 -12.64
C THR A 175 -12.21 10.37 -12.75
N GLN A 176 -12.82 9.33 -13.27
CA GLN A 176 -12.13 8.11 -13.67
C GLN A 176 -12.60 7.70 -15.07
N VAL A 177 -11.64 7.47 -15.96
CA VAL A 177 -11.82 7.00 -17.33
C VAL A 177 -11.32 5.56 -17.43
N ARG A 178 -12.07 4.70 -18.12
CA ARG A 178 -11.61 3.39 -18.59
C ARG A 178 -11.38 3.47 -20.10
N MET A 179 -10.19 3.08 -20.53
CA MET A 179 -9.75 3.11 -21.93
C MET A 179 -10.05 1.77 -22.63
N LYS A 180 -9.96 1.76 -23.97
CA LYS A 180 -10.29 0.61 -24.85
C LYS A 180 -9.34 -0.59 -24.63
N ASP A 181 -8.11 -0.33 -24.21
CA ASP A 181 -7.10 -1.32 -23.81
C ASP A 181 -7.22 -1.79 -22.35
N GLY A 182 -8.28 -1.38 -21.65
CA GLY A 182 -8.51 -1.70 -20.24
C GLY A 182 -7.88 -0.74 -19.24
N ALA A 183 -7.01 0.19 -19.67
CA ALA A 183 -6.33 1.12 -18.76
C ALA A 183 -7.33 1.94 -17.93
N LEU A 184 -6.99 2.20 -16.67
CA LEU A 184 -7.76 3.06 -15.78
C LEU A 184 -6.97 4.33 -15.48
N ILE A 185 -7.58 5.49 -15.73
CA ILE A 185 -6.97 6.80 -15.52
C ILE A 185 -7.89 7.61 -14.61
N SER A 186 -7.40 7.97 -13.42
CA SER A 186 -8.10 8.80 -12.44
C SER A 186 -7.48 10.21 -12.40
N LEU A 187 -8.22 11.25 -12.82
CA LEU A 187 -7.73 12.63 -12.77
C LEU A 187 -8.14 13.32 -11.47
N ARG A 188 -7.20 14.06 -10.89
CA ARG A 188 -7.38 14.88 -9.68
C ARG A 188 -8.07 16.21 -10.03
N PRO A 189 -8.48 17.03 -9.03
CA PRO A 189 -8.90 18.40 -9.29
C PRO A 189 -7.81 19.22 -9.99
N ASN A 190 -8.23 20.28 -10.73
CA ASN A 190 -7.35 21.18 -11.48
C ASN A 190 -6.40 20.48 -12.49
N THR A 191 -6.80 19.32 -13.03
CA THR A 191 -6.00 18.56 -14.00
C THR A 191 -6.34 18.95 -15.44
N LYS A 192 -5.32 19.01 -16.30
CA LYS A 192 -5.45 19.08 -17.77
C LYS A 192 -4.56 17.98 -18.39
N LEU A 193 -5.19 16.97 -18.99
CA LEU A 193 -4.54 15.83 -19.64
C LEU A 193 -4.95 15.79 -21.11
N VAL A 194 -4.00 15.91 -22.03
CA VAL A 194 -4.22 15.81 -23.47
C VAL A 194 -3.94 14.39 -23.95
N ILE A 195 -4.87 13.78 -24.68
CA ILE A 195 -4.64 12.49 -25.35
C ILE A 195 -4.18 12.78 -26.79
N ARG A 196 -2.86 12.91 -26.97
CA ARG A 196 -2.23 13.32 -28.24
C ARG A 196 -2.38 12.28 -29.34
N ASP A 197 -2.14 11.01 -29.02
CA ASP A 197 -2.39 9.87 -29.92
C ASP A 197 -2.85 8.67 -29.10
N TYR A 198 -3.76 7.89 -29.66
CA TYR A 198 -4.20 6.62 -29.10
C TYR A 198 -4.64 5.70 -30.24
N ASN A 199 -4.21 4.44 -30.20
CA ASN A 199 -4.63 3.38 -31.12
C ASN A 199 -4.64 2.05 -30.36
N PHE A 200 -5.71 1.28 -30.48
CA PHE A 200 -5.79 -0.09 -29.99
C PHE A 200 -6.91 -0.84 -30.69
N ASN A 201 -6.59 -1.95 -31.35
CA ASN A 201 -7.53 -2.71 -32.19
C ASN A 201 -8.01 -4.02 -31.55
N GLY A 202 -7.75 -4.21 -30.25
CA GLY A 202 -8.11 -5.42 -29.48
C GLY A 202 -6.91 -6.32 -29.18
N SER A 203 -5.77 -6.08 -29.84
CA SER A 203 -4.51 -6.80 -29.66
C SER A 203 -3.32 -5.84 -29.74
N GLU A 204 -2.22 -6.19 -29.09
CA GLU A 204 -0.91 -5.61 -29.42
C GLU A 204 -0.37 -6.28 -30.69
N ASP A 205 -0.37 -5.55 -31.80
CA ASP A 205 0.12 -5.95 -33.13
C ASP A 205 1.35 -5.15 -33.59
N GLY A 206 1.81 -4.21 -32.75
CA GLY A 206 2.88 -3.26 -33.02
C GLY A 206 2.37 -1.87 -33.45
N THR A 207 1.11 -1.77 -33.90
CA THR A 207 0.47 -0.50 -34.30
C THR A 207 -0.18 0.22 -33.13
N GLU A 208 -0.43 -0.45 -32.00
CA GLU A 208 -1.04 0.15 -30.82
C GLU A 208 -0.20 1.31 -30.26
N LYS A 209 -0.85 2.35 -29.75
CA LYS A 209 -0.19 3.54 -29.19
C LYS A 209 -1.02 4.17 -28.09
N SER A 210 -0.36 4.76 -27.11
CA SER A 210 -0.93 5.63 -26.08
C SER A 210 0.07 6.73 -25.76
N LEU A 211 -0.12 7.90 -26.37
CA LEU A 211 0.65 9.12 -26.11
C LEU A 211 -0.26 10.14 -25.43
N MET A 212 0.00 10.38 -24.15
CA MET A 212 -0.71 11.38 -23.34
C MET A 212 0.24 12.50 -22.90
N GLU A 213 -0.31 13.63 -22.47
CA GLU A 213 0.46 14.79 -22.01
C GLU A 213 -0.25 15.45 -20.83
N LEU A 214 0.37 15.41 -19.65
CA LEU A 214 -0.12 16.05 -18.44
C LEU A 214 0.42 17.49 -18.39
N VAL A 215 -0.46 18.45 -18.61
CA VAL A 215 -0.12 19.88 -18.70
C VAL A 215 -0.12 20.54 -17.32
N ARG A 216 -1.08 20.19 -16.46
CA ARG A 216 -1.18 20.64 -15.05
C ARG A 216 -2.01 19.69 -14.21
N GLY A 217 -1.90 19.79 -12.89
CA GLY A 217 -2.60 18.91 -11.94
C GLY A 217 -1.97 17.52 -11.89
N GLY A 218 -2.77 16.47 -11.75
CA GLY A 218 -2.22 15.12 -11.61
C GLY A 218 -3.21 14.00 -11.86
N PHE A 219 -2.67 12.80 -12.07
CA PHE A 219 -3.46 11.59 -12.25
C PHE A 219 -2.79 10.38 -11.61
N ARG A 220 -3.59 9.34 -11.38
CA ARG A 220 -3.14 7.98 -11.05
C ARG A 220 -3.62 7.04 -12.15
N THR A 221 -2.78 6.12 -12.61
CA THR A 221 -3.14 5.16 -13.65
C THR A 221 -2.71 3.73 -13.31
N ILE A 222 -3.52 2.79 -13.79
CA ILE A 222 -3.15 1.39 -14.01
C ILE A 222 -3.10 1.21 -15.52
N THR A 223 -1.96 0.81 -16.04
CA THR A 223 -1.75 0.63 -17.50
C THR A 223 -2.59 -0.52 -18.04
N GLY A 224 -3.16 -0.34 -19.22
CA GLY A 224 -3.85 -1.42 -19.96
C GLY A 224 -2.87 -2.19 -20.85
N TYR A 225 -3.40 -2.92 -21.83
CA TYR A 225 -2.59 -3.76 -22.73
C TYR A 225 -1.54 -2.97 -23.55
N ILE A 226 -1.70 -1.66 -23.77
CA ILE A 226 -0.76 -0.90 -24.61
C ILE A 226 0.60 -0.76 -23.90
N GLY A 227 1.62 -1.40 -24.44
CA GLY A 227 3.00 -1.31 -23.95
C GLY A 227 3.46 -2.50 -23.11
N HIS A 228 2.72 -3.61 -23.13
CA HIS A 228 3.14 -4.86 -22.53
C HIS A 228 4.25 -5.53 -23.36
N LYS A 229 4.01 -5.77 -24.66
CA LYS A 229 5.03 -6.21 -25.64
C LYS A 229 6.00 -5.09 -25.99
N ASN A 230 5.50 -3.97 -26.51
CA ASN A 230 6.34 -2.86 -26.99
C ASN A 230 6.30 -1.66 -26.03
N LYS A 231 7.25 -1.63 -25.09
CA LYS A 231 7.41 -0.58 -24.07
C LYS A 231 7.50 0.85 -24.66
N ASN A 232 7.79 1.01 -25.95
CA ASN A 232 7.84 2.33 -26.62
C ASN A 232 6.47 2.85 -27.07
N ASN A 233 5.46 1.99 -27.17
CA ASN A 233 4.12 2.36 -27.63
C ASN A 233 3.27 3.07 -26.56
N TYR A 234 3.70 3.11 -25.30
CA TYR A 234 3.10 3.92 -24.24
C TYR A 234 4.05 5.04 -23.77
N ARG A 235 3.57 6.29 -23.73
CA ARG A 235 4.28 7.47 -23.21
C ARG A 235 3.32 8.48 -22.57
N VAL A 236 3.76 9.08 -21.46
CA VAL A 236 3.14 10.30 -20.90
C VAL A 236 4.16 11.43 -20.86
N ARG A 237 3.88 12.54 -21.53
CA ARG A 237 4.70 13.75 -21.50
C ARG A 237 4.25 14.70 -20.39
N THR A 238 5.19 15.54 -19.96
CA THR A 238 5.00 16.70 -19.07
C THR A 238 5.93 17.81 -19.58
N GLY A 239 5.87 19.00 -18.99
CA GLY A 239 6.80 20.10 -19.34
C GLY A 239 8.28 19.84 -19.01
N VAL A 240 8.61 18.81 -18.22
CA VAL A 240 9.96 18.56 -17.68
C VAL A 240 10.47 17.12 -17.83
N ALA A 241 9.60 16.18 -18.21
CA ALA A 241 9.94 14.77 -18.37
C ALA A 241 8.95 14.03 -19.29
N THR A 242 9.45 12.99 -19.95
CA THR A 242 8.67 11.94 -20.62
C THR A 242 8.70 10.67 -19.76
N ILE A 243 7.55 10.04 -19.56
CA ILE A 243 7.41 8.82 -18.75
C ILE A 243 7.04 7.65 -19.65
N GLY A 244 7.91 6.64 -19.70
CA GLY A 244 7.62 5.30 -20.22
C GLY A 244 7.30 4.33 -19.07
N ILE A 245 6.69 3.19 -19.40
CA ILE A 245 6.23 2.19 -18.43
C ILE A 245 6.91 0.83 -18.64
N ARG A 246 6.82 -0.05 -17.64
CA ARG A 246 7.12 -1.48 -17.79
C ARG A 246 5.92 -2.41 -17.56
N GLY A 247 4.71 -1.86 -17.41
CA GLY A 247 3.51 -2.55 -16.95
C GLY A 247 3.36 -2.18 -15.49
N THR A 248 2.46 -1.24 -15.19
CA THR A 248 2.69 -0.33 -14.05
C THR A 248 1.39 0.23 -13.45
N HIS A 249 1.36 0.32 -12.12
CA HIS A 249 0.46 1.19 -11.36
C HIS A 249 1.27 2.37 -10.82
N TYR A 250 0.98 3.61 -11.28
CA TYR A 250 1.74 4.78 -10.86
C TYR A 250 0.90 6.07 -10.81
N GLY A 251 1.42 7.10 -10.17
CA GLY A 251 0.83 8.44 -10.12
C GLY A 251 1.83 9.54 -10.49
N LEU A 252 1.31 10.63 -11.07
CA LEU A 252 2.06 11.86 -11.38
C LEU A 252 1.30 13.10 -10.87
N MET A 253 2.05 14.11 -10.47
CA MET A 253 1.56 15.45 -10.12
C MET A 253 2.52 16.51 -10.68
N VAL A 254 2.02 17.42 -11.51
CA VAL A 254 2.72 18.65 -11.89
C VAL A 254 2.47 19.69 -10.82
N CYS A 255 3.54 20.18 -10.20
CA CYS A 255 3.57 21.34 -9.34
C CYS A 255 4.19 22.51 -10.13
N ALA A 256 3.49 23.65 -10.13
CA ALA A 256 3.92 24.88 -10.78
C ALA A 256 3.26 26.07 -10.06
N GLU A 257 3.97 27.17 -9.85
CA GLU A 257 3.44 28.43 -9.32
C GLU A 257 2.67 28.25 -7.99
N GLY A 258 3.13 27.31 -7.13
CA GLY A 258 2.48 27.02 -5.86
C GLY A 258 1.15 26.25 -5.95
N SER A 259 0.75 25.74 -7.12
CA SER A 259 -0.48 24.92 -7.30
C SER A 259 -0.53 23.62 -6.47
N CYS A 260 0.58 23.23 -5.86
CA CYS A 260 0.67 22.13 -4.90
C CYS A 260 0.65 22.55 -3.42
N ALA A 261 0.73 23.85 -3.11
CA ALA A 261 0.73 24.36 -1.74
C ALA A 261 -0.59 24.03 -1.02
N GLY A 262 -0.49 23.60 0.25
CA GLY A 262 -1.67 23.28 1.06
C GLY A 262 -1.43 22.47 2.33
N GLU A 263 -0.25 21.86 2.51
CA GLU A 263 0.08 21.05 3.70
C GLU A 263 1.54 21.27 4.15
N ASP A 264 1.71 22.17 5.12
CA ASP A 264 2.85 22.43 6.03
C ASP A 264 4.29 22.62 5.48
N THR A 265 4.57 22.25 4.24
CA THR A 265 5.79 22.64 3.50
C THR A 265 5.44 22.96 2.04
N PRO A 266 5.94 24.07 1.46
CA PRO A 266 5.85 24.28 0.02
C PRO A 266 6.65 23.20 -0.71
N LEU A 267 6.02 22.54 -1.69
CA LEU A 267 6.76 21.71 -2.65
C LEU A 267 7.39 22.61 -3.72
N GLU A 268 8.59 22.22 -4.15
CA GLU A 268 9.29 22.82 -5.29
C GLU A 268 8.49 22.58 -6.57
N ASP A 269 8.56 23.49 -7.53
CA ASP A 269 7.96 23.29 -8.84
C ASP A 269 8.64 22.13 -9.60
N GLY A 270 7.92 21.54 -10.56
CA GLY A 270 8.34 20.34 -11.29
C GLY A 270 7.32 19.20 -11.24
N VAL A 271 7.74 18.00 -11.65
CA VAL A 271 6.90 16.79 -11.65
C VAL A 271 7.29 15.89 -10.48
N TYR A 272 6.33 15.62 -9.61
CA TYR A 272 6.41 14.54 -8.63
C TYR A 272 5.76 13.28 -9.17
N GLY A 273 6.29 12.13 -8.80
CA GLY A 273 5.68 10.84 -9.10
C GLY A 273 5.95 9.78 -8.03
N GLY A 274 5.22 8.67 -8.15
CA GLY A 274 5.37 7.50 -7.30
C GLY A 274 4.87 6.26 -8.03
N VAL A 275 5.60 5.16 -7.90
CA VAL A 275 5.25 3.86 -8.46
C VAL A 275 4.68 2.99 -7.33
N VAL A 276 3.47 2.48 -7.54
CA VAL A 276 2.77 1.58 -6.61
C VAL A 276 3.03 0.13 -6.98
N ASP A 277 3.09 -0.18 -8.27
CA ASP A 277 3.47 -1.49 -8.77
C ASP A 277 4.15 -1.40 -10.14
N GLY A 278 5.05 -2.34 -10.43
CA GLY A 278 5.85 -2.39 -11.64
C GLY A 278 7.00 -1.38 -11.65
N SER A 279 7.28 -0.82 -12.83
CA SER A 279 8.42 0.08 -13.03
C SER A 279 8.09 1.14 -14.09
N ILE A 280 8.65 2.34 -13.96
CA ILE A 280 8.63 3.39 -14.98
C ILE A 280 10.06 3.78 -15.38
N VAL A 281 10.16 4.39 -16.57
CA VAL A 281 11.35 5.13 -17.00
C VAL A 281 10.95 6.59 -17.12
N VAL A 282 11.62 7.46 -16.37
CA VAL A 282 11.51 8.92 -16.43
C VAL A 282 12.68 9.42 -17.26
N GLU A 283 12.39 10.09 -18.37
CA GLU A 283 13.34 10.51 -19.39
C GLU A 283 13.29 12.04 -19.57
N ASN A 284 14.45 12.70 -19.44
CA ASN A 284 14.62 14.11 -19.75
C ASN A 284 16.02 14.38 -20.35
N GLU A 285 16.40 15.65 -20.51
CA GLU A 285 17.65 16.04 -21.17
C GLU A 285 18.92 15.61 -20.40
N THR A 286 18.77 15.17 -19.15
CA THR A 286 19.87 14.61 -18.34
C THR A 286 19.97 13.08 -18.38
N GLY A 287 19.03 12.39 -19.04
CA GLY A 287 19.06 10.94 -19.25
C GLY A 287 17.77 10.22 -18.82
N GLN A 288 17.88 8.89 -18.64
CA GLN A 288 16.80 8.00 -18.25
C GLN A 288 17.00 7.47 -16.82
N PHE A 289 15.98 7.63 -15.99
CA PHE A 289 15.94 7.22 -14.59
C PHE A 289 14.83 6.17 -14.40
N THR A 290 15.15 5.03 -13.80
CA THR A 290 14.16 3.98 -13.54
C THR A 290 13.70 4.03 -12.08
N PHE A 291 12.38 4.04 -11.87
CA PHE A 291 11.75 3.93 -10.55
C PHE A 291 10.81 2.71 -10.54
N ASN A 292 10.81 1.97 -9.43
CA ASN A 292 10.11 0.69 -9.26
C ASN A 292 9.17 0.77 -8.05
N ASN A 293 8.46 -0.31 -7.70
CA ASN A 293 7.56 -0.39 -6.53
C ASN A 293 8.07 0.41 -5.31
N ASP A 294 7.18 1.22 -4.74
CA ASP A 294 7.37 2.09 -3.57
C ASP A 294 8.44 3.19 -3.71
N GLN A 295 9.03 3.38 -4.89
CA GLN A 295 9.92 4.51 -5.17
C GLN A 295 9.15 5.74 -5.63
N TYR A 296 9.49 6.88 -5.01
CA TYR A 296 8.97 8.21 -5.35
C TYR A 296 10.07 9.08 -5.94
N PHE A 297 9.70 10.12 -6.68
CA PHE A 297 10.67 11.00 -7.31
C PHE A 297 10.14 12.42 -7.55
N HIS A 298 11.07 13.33 -7.83
CA HIS A 298 10.82 14.70 -8.30
C HIS A 298 11.75 15.05 -9.48
N VAL A 299 11.21 15.76 -10.47
CA VAL A 299 11.93 16.33 -11.61
C VAL A 299 11.64 17.83 -11.64
N ALA A 300 12.57 18.65 -11.18
CA ALA A 300 12.37 20.11 -11.11
C ALA A 300 12.26 20.75 -12.50
N THR A 301 13.17 20.40 -13.42
CA THR A 301 13.21 20.91 -14.81
C THR A 301 13.61 19.80 -15.78
N ASN A 302 13.44 20.05 -17.09
CA ASN A 302 13.97 19.19 -18.15
C ASN A 302 15.49 18.94 -18.06
N ASN A 303 16.23 19.89 -17.47
CA ASN A 303 17.68 19.85 -17.27
C ASN A 303 18.09 19.48 -15.82
N THR A 304 17.17 18.92 -15.02
CA THR A 304 17.47 18.43 -13.68
C THR A 304 17.30 16.90 -13.63
N PRO A 305 18.30 16.13 -13.14
CA PRO A 305 18.15 14.69 -12.94
C PRO A 305 16.94 14.33 -12.09
N ALA A 306 16.24 13.25 -12.45
CA ALA A 306 15.10 12.79 -11.65
C ALA A 306 15.59 12.28 -10.29
N LYS A 307 15.23 13.00 -9.24
CA LYS A 307 15.70 12.79 -7.87
C LYS A 307 14.75 11.84 -7.15
N GLU A 308 15.25 10.68 -6.72
CA GLU A 308 14.51 9.77 -5.86
C GLU A 308 14.17 10.43 -4.51
N LEU A 309 12.98 10.15 -3.99
CA LEU A 309 12.49 10.62 -2.71
C LEU A 309 12.20 9.43 -1.79
N LEU A 310 12.80 9.45 -0.59
CA LEU A 310 12.74 8.34 0.38
C LEU A 310 11.43 8.26 1.16
N VAL A 311 10.50 9.19 0.92
CA VAL A 311 9.16 9.25 1.51
C VAL A 311 8.16 9.73 0.46
N PRO A 312 6.87 9.34 0.53
CA PRO A 312 5.87 9.81 -0.42
C PRO A 312 5.68 11.33 -0.30
N PRO A 313 5.73 12.10 -1.41
CA PRO A 313 5.39 13.52 -1.40
C PRO A 313 3.99 13.78 -0.81
N PRO A 314 3.78 14.82 0.02
CA PRO A 314 2.48 15.18 0.57
C PRO A 314 1.35 15.29 -0.46
N VAL A 315 1.67 15.66 -1.72
CA VAL A 315 0.70 15.63 -2.81
C VAL A 315 0.05 14.27 -3.05
N PHE A 316 0.63 13.14 -2.64
CA PHE A 316 0.00 11.81 -2.76
C PHE A 316 -0.82 11.40 -1.51
N HIS A 317 -0.78 12.17 -0.43
CA HIS A 317 -1.55 11.92 0.80
C HIS A 317 -2.90 12.69 0.84
N GLY A 318 -3.76 12.31 1.80
CA GLY A 318 -4.75 13.14 2.52
C GLY A 318 -5.94 13.81 1.79
N ARG A 319 -5.88 14.04 0.47
CA ARG A 319 -6.79 15.00 -0.19
C ARG A 319 -8.19 14.47 -0.57
N SER A 320 -8.43 13.17 -0.53
CA SER A 320 -9.77 12.57 -0.72
C SER A 320 -10.71 12.90 0.44
N GLU A 321 -10.22 12.74 1.68
CA GLU A 321 -11.01 12.85 2.91
C GLU A 321 -11.37 14.30 3.23
N LYS A 322 -10.38 15.20 3.20
CA LYS A 322 -10.56 16.65 3.41
C LYS A 322 -11.54 17.26 2.40
N MET A 323 -11.53 16.79 1.15
CA MET A 323 -12.42 17.31 0.10
C MET A 323 -13.87 16.81 0.25
N MET A 324 -14.08 15.56 0.69
CA MET A 324 -15.42 15.07 1.05
C MET A 324 -16.05 15.86 2.21
N ALA A 325 -15.24 16.35 3.15
CA ALA A 325 -15.71 17.21 4.23
C ALA A 325 -16.22 18.58 3.75
N HIS A 326 -15.50 19.24 2.83
CA HIS A 326 -15.95 20.52 2.26
C HIS A 326 -17.23 20.38 1.41
N MET A 327 -17.38 19.28 0.66
CA MET A 327 -18.60 19.01 -0.12
C MET A 327 -19.88 18.86 0.74
N ALA A 328 -19.74 18.64 2.06
CA ALA A 328 -20.85 18.66 3.00
C ALA A 328 -21.23 20.08 3.48
N GLN A 329 -20.32 21.05 3.42
CA GLN A 329 -20.49 22.41 3.92
C GLN A 329 -21.17 23.34 2.89
N ASP A 330 -20.78 23.29 1.62
CA ASP A 330 -21.37 24.13 0.55
C ASP A 330 -22.90 23.97 0.45
N LYS A 331 -23.41 22.75 0.68
CA LYS A 331 -24.84 22.43 0.68
C LYS A 331 -25.63 23.07 1.83
N GLN A 332 -24.97 23.65 2.83
CA GLN A 332 -25.62 24.40 3.91
C GLN A 332 -25.71 25.90 3.57
N GLN A 333 -24.67 26.50 2.99
CA GLN A 333 -24.64 27.95 2.71
C GLN A 333 -25.60 28.35 1.58
N GLY A 334 -25.73 27.52 0.53
CA GLY A 334 -26.69 27.73 -0.58
C GLY A 334 -28.18 27.68 -0.22
N ARG A 335 -28.54 27.70 1.08
CA ARG A 335 -29.92 27.74 1.59
C ARG A 335 -30.27 29.00 2.39
N GLN A 336 -29.33 29.92 2.63
CA GLN A 336 -29.55 31.07 3.52
C GLN A 336 -29.72 32.44 2.82
N GLN A 337 -29.59 32.51 1.49
CA GLN A 337 -29.86 33.73 0.72
C GLN A 337 -30.93 33.46 -0.34
N GLY A 338 -32.18 33.84 -0.05
CA GLY A 338 -33.30 33.62 -0.97
C GLY A 338 -34.71 33.55 -0.37
N ASP A 339 -35.02 34.28 0.71
CA ASP A 339 -36.41 34.46 1.16
C ASP A 339 -36.80 35.94 1.10
N GLY A 340 -37.79 36.26 0.27
CA GLY A 340 -38.12 37.61 -0.18
C GLY A 340 -39.46 37.62 -0.92
N ARG A 341 -40.54 37.55 -0.14
CA ARG A 341 -41.96 37.52 -0.57
C ARG A 341 -42.49 38.96 -0.79
N PRO A 342 -43.68 39.22 -1.39
CA PRO A 342 -44.82 38.30 -1.55
C PRO A 342 -45.69 38.39 -2.83
N ASP A 343 -46.76 37.58 -2.81
CA ASP A 343 -48.09 37.73 -3.44
C ASP A 343 -48.27 37.72 -4.98
N GLY A 344 -48.64 36.51 -5.46
CA GLY A 344 -49.12 36.25 -6.82
C GLY A 344 -50.62 36.55 -7.07
N ARG A 345 -51.19 35.98 -8.15
CA ARG A 345 -52.64 35.90 -8.43
C ARG A 345 -53.01 34.86 -9.50
N LYS A 346 -53.83 33.88 -9.09
CA LYS A 346 -54.86 33.06 -9.79
C LYS A 346 -54.81 32.71 -11.30
N ALA A 347 -55.29 31.48 -11.56
CA ALA A 347 -55.96 30.95 -12.78
C ALA A 347 -55.04 30.54 -13.97
N GLN A 348 -55.41 29.60 -14.85
CA GLN A 348 -56.63 28.76 -14.97
C GLN A 348 -56.28 27.33 -15.45
N ARG A 349 -57.27 26.42 -15.60
CA ARG A 349 -57.05 25.00 -15.98
C ARG A 349 -57.08 24.74 -17.49
N GLY A 350 -56.38 23.69 -17.91
CA GLY A 350 -56.66 22.86 -19.09
C GLY A 350 -56.29 21.40 -18.75
N ASP A 351 -57.09 20.43 -19.20
CA ASP A 351 -57.07 19.06 -18.66
C ASP A 351 -56.34 18.04 -19.55
N MET A 352 -55.57 17.13 -18.94
CA MET A 352 -55.66 15.66 -19.13
C MET A 352 -54.84 14.91 -18.05
N PRO A 353 -55.18 13.65 -17.69
CA PRO A 353 -54.66 12.97 -16.50
C PRO A 353 -53.54 11.94 -16.78
N GLY A 354 -52.75 11.55 -15.77
CA GLY A 354 -51.76 10.48 -15.93
C GLY A 354 -51.11 9.92 -14.67
N PHE A 355 -50.40 10.75 -13.88
CA PHE A 355 -49.61 10.27 -12.73
C PHE A 355 -50.01 10.94 -11.40
N ARG A 356 -50.30 10.11 -10.39
CA ARG A 356 -50.52 10.54 -8.99
C ARG A 356 -49.23 10.36 -8.19
N GLU A 357 -48.52 11.44 -7.90
CA GLU A 357 -47.50 11.43 -6.86
C GLU A 357 -48.15 11.67 -5.48
N GLY A 358 -48.20 10.62 -4.66
CA GLY A 358 -48.75 10.67 -3.29
C GLY A 358 -47.62 10.49 -2.26
N GLY A 359 -47.13 11.60 -1.70
CA GLY A 359 -45.90 11.61 -0.92
C GLY A 359 -46.00 11.02 0.50
N ARG A 360 -44.95 10.31 0.92
CA ARG A 360 -44.54 10.07 2.33
C ARG A 360 -43.15 9.41 2.39
N ARG A 361 -42.07 10.20 2.46
CA ARG A 361 -40.69 9.66 2.69
C ARG A 361 -39.67 10.58 3.38
N GLY A 362 -40.06 11.76 3.87
CA GLY A 362 -39.14 12.72 4.51
C GLY A 362 -38.43 12.20 5.77
N GLY A 363 -39.08 11.34 6.57
CA GLY A 363 -38.51 10.85 7.83
C GLY A 363 -37.32 9.89 7.69
N ARG A 364 -37.22 9.15 6.58
CA ARG A 364 -36.22 8.06 6.46
C ARG A 364 -34.81 8.58 6.16
N LEU A 365 -34.70 9.67 5.39
CA LEU A 365 -33.40 10.28 5.08
C LEU A 365 -32.78 11.00 6.29
N GLY A 366 -33.61 11.63 7.14
CA GLY A 366 -33.13 12.26 8.38
C GLY A 366 -32.53 11.26 9.37
N ALA A 367 -33.20 10.11 9.57
CA ALA A 367 -32.69 9.02 10.40
C ALA A 367 -31.38 8.41 9.84
N LEU A 368 -31.33 8.15 8.53
CA LEU A 368 -30.12 7.64 7.86
C LEU A 368 -28.93 8.62 7.96
N VAL A 369 -29.17 9.92 7.78
CA VAL A 369 -28.13 10.94 7.93
C VAL A 369 -27.66 11.08 9.39
N LYS A 370 -28.56 10.90 10.38
CA LYS A 370 -28.17 10.89 11.79
C LYS A 370 -27.24 9.71 12.11
N ASN A 371 -27.64 8.47 11.78
CA ASN A 371 -26.77 7.29 11.91
C ASN A 371 -25.43 7.46 11.18
N TYR A 372 -25.43 8.04 9.97
CA TYR A 372 -24.20 8.25 9.18
C TYR A 372 -23.25 9.31 9.76
N ILE A 373 -23.76 10.26 10.55
CA ILE A 373 -22.94 11.26 11.24
C ILE A 373 -22.43 10.70 12.58
N GLU A 374 -23.25 9.94 13.29
CA GLU A 374 -22.90 9.34 14.59
C GLU A 374 -21.90 8.19 14.43
N ASN A 375 -22.00 7.40 13.35
CA ASN A 375 -21.08 6.30 13.02
C ASN A 375 -19.86 6.73 12.17
N ARG A 376 -19.44 8.01 12.19
CA ARG A 376 -18.16 8.38 11.58
C ARG A 376 -17.01 7.60 12.24
N PRO A 377 -16.05 7.05 11.47
CA PRO A 377 -14.83 6.52 12.06
C PRO A 377 -14.06 7.67 12.71
N ARG A 378 -14.07 7.67 14.04
CA ARG A 378 -12.97 8.24 14.84
C ARG A 378 -11.83 7.22 14.75
N PRO A 379 -10.55 7.63 14.80
CA PRO A 379 -9.44 6.68 14.99
C PRO A 379 -9.69 5.78 16.21
N LEU A 380 -9.02 4.64 16.30
CA LEU A 380 -9.16 3.72 17.44
C LEU A 380 -8.50 4.29 18.70
N VAL A 381 -9.16 5.29 19.31
CA VAL A 381 -8.78 5.87 20.59
C VAL A 381 -8.81 4.78 21.65
N LEU A 382 -7.63 4.42 22.14
CA LEU A 382 -7.46 3.51 23.26
C LEU A 382 -8.09 4.15 24.51
N PRO A 383 -8.89 3.42 25.31
CA PRO A 383 -9.38 3.91 26.60
C PRO A 383 -8.22 4.35 27.51
N ASP A 384 -8.45 5.34 28.37
CA ASP A 384 -7.38 5.91 29.21
C ASP A 384 -6.69 4.87 30.11
N GLN A 385 -7.43 3.85 30.55
CA GLN A 385 -6.87 2.71 31.30
C GLN A 385 -5.82 1.91 30.50
N VAL A 386 -5.98 1.83 29.17
CA VAL A 386 -4.98 1.20 28.28
C VAL A 386 -3.79 2.14 28.07
N ASN A 387 -4.04 3.45 27.95
CA ASN A 387 -2.97 4.46 27.92
C ASN A 387 -2.17 4.46 29.23
N ASP A 388 -2.78 4.14 30.37
CA ASP A 388 -2.10 3.96 31.66
C ASP A 388 -1.31 2.65 31.73
N ALA A 389 -1.90 1.52 31.31
CA ALA A 389 -1.18 0.24 31.25
C ALA A 389 0.05 0.29 30.30
N ILE A 390 0.00 1.10 29.24
CA ILE A 390 1.10 1.34 28.31
C ILE A 390 2.22 2.23 28.93
N LYS A 391 1.96 2.98 30.01
CA LYS A 391 3.00 3.78 30.71
C LYS A 391 3.90 2.93 31.60
N ASP A 392 3.34 1.92 32.28
CA ASP A 392 4.09 1.02 33.17
C ASP A 392 4.68 -0.20 32.43
N ALA A 393 4.12 -0.58 31.28
CA ALA A 393 4.83 -1.39 30.30
C ALA A 393 6.01 -0.61 29.69
N PRO A 394 7.14 -1.24 29.31
CA PRO A 394 8.30 -0.55 28.78
C PRO A 394 8.04 0.02 27.37
N LYS A 395 7.44 1.21 27.30
CA LYS A 395 7.14 2.02 26.09
C LYS A 395 6.84 1.18 24.85
N VAL A 396 5.65 0.59 24.84
CA VAL A 396 5.13 -0.09 23.66
C VAL A 396 4.76 0.98 22.63
N ASP A 397 5.61 1.18 21.61
CA ASP A 397 5.27 2.00 20.45
C ASP A 397 4.12 1.33 19.68
N VAL A 398 2.89 1.80 19.93
CA VAL A 398 1.69 1.34 19.24
C VAL A 398 1.55 2.09 17.90
N LYS A 399 1.50 1.32 16.81
CA LYS A 399 1.36 1.83 15.43
C LYS A 399 0.14 1.21 14.74
N PRO A 400 -0.49 1.88 13.76
CA PRO A 400 -1.43 1.22 12.86
C PRO A 400 -0.75 0.10 12.06
N ALA A 401 -1.51 -0.94 11.75
CA ALA A 401 -1.12 -1.94 10.74
C ALA A 401 -1.19 -1.32 9.32
N PRO A 402 -0.25 -1.65 8.41
CA PRO A 402 -0.25 -1.11 7.04
C PRO A 402 -1.36 -1.70 6.15
N ASP A 403 -1.78 -0.96 5.12
CA ASP A 403 -2.56 -1.49 3.99
C ASP A 403 -1.91 -2.76 3.42
N GLY A 404 -2.72 -3.78 3.12
CA GLY A 404 -2.27 -5.13 2.74
C GLY A 404 -2.13 -6.11 3.92
N SER A 405 -2.29 -5.63 5.15
CA SER A 405 -2.33 -6.50 6.33
C SER A 405 -3.63 -7.28 6.46
N GLY A 406 -3.61 -8.32 7.31
CA GLY A 406 -4.81 -8.97 7.82
C GLY A 406 -4.60 -9.56 9.20
N LEU A 407 -5.68 -9.58 9.99
CA LEU A 407 -5.76 -10.14 11.33
C LEU A 407 -6.91 -11.14 11.37
N LEU A 408 -6.59 -12.39 11.74
CA LEU A 408 -7.59 -13.40 12.06
C LEU A 408 -7.54 -13.68 13.57
N MET A 409 -8.72 -13.85 14.18
CA MET A 409 -8.90 -14.15 15.60
C MET A 409 -9.86 -15.33 15.79
N ALA A 410 -9.68 -16.09 16.87
CA ALA A 410 -10.70 -16.97 17.45
C ALA A 410 -10.89 -16.58 18.93
N LEU A 411 -12.14 -16.38 19.33
CA LEU A 411 -12.56 -15.97 20.67
C LEU A 411 -13.87 -16.64 21.05
N ASN A 412 -14.14 -16.84 22.34
CA ASN A 412 -15.43 -17.34 22.82
C ASN A 412 -16.24 -16.16 23.38
N ASP A 413 -17.39 -15.90 22.75
CA ASP A 413 -18.36 -14.91 23.21
C ASP A 413 -19.64 -15.63 23.63
N SER A 414 -20.07 -15.37 24.86
CA SER A 414 -21.35 -15.81 25.41
C SER A 414 -21.55 -17.34 25.38
N GLY A 415 -20.46 -18.09 25.40
CA GLY A 415 -20.42 -19.56 25.32
C GLY A 415 -20.31 -20.12 23.90
N SER A 416 -20.36 -19.27 22.86
CA SER A 416 -20.25 -19.67 21.46
C SER A 416 -18.88 -19.37 20.88
N GLY A 417 -18.26 -20.40 20.30
CA GLY A 417 -16.96 -20.29 19.64
C GLY A 417 -17.02 -19.52 18.32
N SER A 418 -16.39 -18.35 18.29
CA SER A 418 -16.44 -17.39 17.18
C SER A 418 -15.08 -17.16 16.52
N THR A 419 -15.07 -16.95 15.21
CA THR A 419 -13.89 -16.54 14.42
C THR A 419 -14.13 -15.20 13.73
N VAL A 420 -13.11 -14.35 13.70
CA VAL A 420 -13.16 -13.01 13.09
C VAL A 420 -12.01 -12.88 12.09
N ARG A 421 -12.26 -12.35 10.89
CA ARG A 421 -11.24 -11.99 9.91
C ARG A 421 -11.38 -10.52 9.54
N LEU A 422 -10.28 -9.78 9.68
CA LEU A 422 -10.14 -8.38 9.29
C LEU A 422 -9.04 -8.27 8.23
N ASP A 423 -9.41 -7.97 6.99
CA ASP A 423 -8.46 -7.52 5.96
C ASP A 423 -8.32 -5.99 6.07
N ILE A 424 -7.11 -5.46 5.88
CA ILE A 424 -6.83 -4.03 6.03
C ILE A 424 -6.40 -3.46 4.69
N ASN A 425 -7.24 -2.60 4.12
CA ASN A 425 -6.97 -1.88 2.89
C ASN A 425 -7.86 -0.62 2.77
N SER A 426 -7.51 0.29 1.87
CA SER A 426 -8.26 1.50 1.52
C SER A 426 -9.76 1.37 1.15
N GLN A 427 -10.36 0.18 1.13
CA GLN A 427 -11.81 -0.04 0.93
C GLN A 427 -12.52 -0.58 2.19
N THR A 428 -11.78 -1.23 3.10
CA THR A 428 -12.32 -1.77 4.37
C THR A 428 -12.42 -0.70 5.44
N GLN A 429 -13.38 -0.85 6.37
CA GLN A 429 -13.55 0.06 7.51
C GLN A 429 -12.90 -0.48 8.81
N ALA A 430 -12.04 -1.49 8.65
CA ALA A 430 -11.28 -2.15 9.69
C ALA A 430 -9.98 -1.38 10.02
N GLU A 431 -9.61 -1.40 11.30
CA GLU A 431 -8.43 -0.76 11.86
C GLU A 431 -7.79 -1.71 12.87
N VAL A 432 -6.47 -1.92 12.78
CA VAL A 432 -5.71 -2.73 13.76
C VAL A 432 -4.52 -1.94 14.25
N LEU A 433 -4.36 -1.91 15.57
CA LEU A 433 -3.20 -1.34 16.25
C LEU A 433 -2.25 -2.44 16.67
N LEU A 434 -0.97 -2.25 16.35
CA LEU A 434 0.13 -3.19 16.57
C LEU A 434 1.10 -2.62 17.60
N GLY A 435 1.43 -3.42 18.62
CA GLY A 435 2.51 -3.18 19.55
C GLY A 435 3.74 -4.06 19.30
N SER A 436 4.69 -3.99 20.22
CA SER A 436 5.86 -4.86 20.31
C SER A 436 6.09 -5.33 21.75
N LYS A 437 6.60 -6.54 21.93
CA LYS A 437 6.89 -7.18 23.22
C LYS A 437 8.36 -7.59 23.27
N LYS A 438 9.05 -7.24 24.35
CA LYS A 438 10.38 -7.79 24.64
C LYS A 438 10.23 -9.10 25.41
N LEU A 439 10.84 -10.17 24.91
CA LEU A 439 10.84 -11.49 25.53
C LEU A 439 11.89 -11.58 26.66
N PRO A 440 11.76 -12.55 27.59
CA PRO A 440 12.79 -12.82 28.61
C PRO A 440 14.17 -13.17 28.04
N SER A 441 14.25 -13.68 26.80
CA SER A 441 15.50 -13.91 26.06
C SER A 441 16.23 -12.63 25.66
N GLY A 442 15.53 -11.49 25.67
CA GLY A 442 16.01 -10.20 25.17
C GLY A 442 15.52 -9.83 23.78
N ASP A 443 14.97 -10.78 23.02
CA ASP A 443 14.41 -10.56 21.68
C ASP A 443 13.17 -9.65 21.70
N ILE A 444 12.84 -9.02 20.56
CA ILE A 444 11.66 -8.17 20.42
C ILE A 444 10.73 -8.77 19.35
N VAL A 445 9.57 -9.25 19.79
CA VAL A 445 8.47 -9.63 18.89
C VAL A 445 7.72 -8.36 18.52
N ASN A 446 7.53 -8.15 17.23
CA ASN A 446 6.87 -6.97 16.65
C ASN A 446 5.56 -7.39 15.98
N ASN A 447 4.74 -6.41 15.60
CA ASN A 447 3.47 -6.64 14.90
C ASN A 447 2.48 -7.51 15.71
N ILE A 448 2.48 -7.38 17.04
CA ILE A 448 1.49 -8.00 17.93
C ILE A 448 0.23 -7.13 17.92
N PRO A 449 -0.95 -7.61 17.54
CA PRO A 449 -2.18 -6.84 17.67
C PRO A 449 -2.48 -6.55 19.14
N VAL A 450 -2.84 -5.30 19.46
CA VAL A 450 -3.22 -4.85 20.82
C VAL A 450 -4.62 -4.26 20.89
N ALA A 451 -5.13 -3.80 19.76
CA ALA A 451 -6.54 -3.45 19.58
C ALA A 451 -6.94 -3.63 18.11
N ALA A 452 -8.19 -3.96 17.87
CA ALA A 452 -8.78 -4.10 16.55
C ALA A 452 -10.20 -3.52 16.52
N ARG A 453 -10.61 -3.00 15.38
CA ARG A 453 -11.95 -2.45 15.13
C ARG A 453 -12.42 -2.81 13.73
N ASP A 454 -13.72 -3.01 13.57
CA ASP A 454 -14.38 -3.18 12.27
C ASP A 454 -15.76 -2.52 12.24
N ILE A 455 -16.32 -2.34 11.03
CA ILE A 455 -17.71 -1.93 10.81
C ILE A 455 -18.39 -2.94 9.90
N GLY A 456 -19.09 -3.89 10.50
CA GLY A 456 -19.84 -4.94 9.81
C GLY A 456 -21.34 -4.79 9.99
N THR A 457 -22.05 -5.91 9.98
CA THR A 457 -23.47 -6.01 10.35
C THR A 457 -23.68 -7.01 11.48
N ASP A 458 -24.64 -6.75 12.37
CA ASP A 458 -25.08 -7.70 13.39
C ASP A 458 -25.85 -8.89 12.78
N GLN A 459 -26.21 -9.86 13.62
CA GLN A 459 -27.00 -11.04 13.23
C GLN A 459 -28.40 -10.70 12.69
N SER A 460 -28.88 -9.47 12.85
CA SER A 460 -30.14 -8.94 12.32
C SER A 460 -29.96 -8.08 11.06
N GLY A 461 -28.73 -7.92 10.56
CA GLY A 461 -28.39 -7.12 9.39
C GLY A 461 -28.28 -5.60 9.63
N ASN A 462 -28.30 -5.13 10.89
CA ASN A 462 -28.06 -3.72 11.20
C ASN A 462 -26.55 -3.41 11.20
N PRO A 463 -26.11 -2.20 10.79
CA PRO A 463 -24.71 -1.81 10.93
C PRO A 463 -24.21 -1.89 12.38
N ALA A 464 -23.07 -2.54 12.58
CA ALA A 464 -22.48 -2.74 13.90
C ALA A 464 -20.97 -2.45 13.88
N VAL A 465 -20.49 -1.74 14.91
CA VAL A 465 -19.07 -1.50 15.14
C VAL A 465 -18.55 -2.54 16.11
N TYR A 466 -17.65 -3.40 15.65
CA TYR A 466 -16.98 -4.42 16.45
C TYR A 466 -15.64 -3.90 16.94
N LYS A 467 -15.28 -4.15 18.19
CA LYS A 467 -13.98 -3.75 18.76
C LYS A 467 -13.44 -4.81 19.70
N VAL A 468 -12.15 -5.14 19.57
CA VAL A 468 -11.39 -5.96 20.53
C VAL A 468 -10.27 -5.10 21.10
N TYR A 469 -10.12 -5.07 22.42
CA TYR A 469 -9.06 -4.33 23.13
C TYR A 469 -8.34 -5.23 24.14
N LEU A 470 -7.03 -5.01 24.29
CA LEU A 470 -6.22 -5.61 25.35
C LEU A 470 -5.94 -4.59 26.47
N PRO A 471 -6.59 -4.70 27.64
CA PRO A 471 -6.35 -3.81 28.78
C PRO A 471 -4.89 -3.74 29.25
N SER A 472 -4.12 -4.81 29.04
CA SER A 472 -2.69 -4.91 29.39
C SER A 472 -1.74 -4.80 28.20
N ALA A 473 -2.24 -4.32 27.05
CA ALA A 473 -1.53 -4.32 25.76
C ALA A 473 -0.88 -5.69 25.47
N VAL A 474 0.46 -5.76 25.36
CA VAL A 474 1.18 -7.00 25.03
C VAL A 474 1.55 -7.88 26.23
N ALA A 475 1.26 -7.46 27.47
CA ALA A 475 1.76 -8.16 28.66
C ALA A 475 1.14 -9.56 28.85
N GLY A 476 -0.15 -9.72 28.52
CA GLY A 476 -0.87 -11.00 28.56
C GLY A 476 -0.70 -11.91 27.34
N VAL A 477 0.22 -11.58 26.42
CA VAL A 477 0.50 -12.39 25.22
C VAL A 477 1.37 -13.59 25.61
N THR A 478 1.00 -14.78 25.16
CA THR A 478 1.78 -16.03 25.32
C THR A 478 1.77 -16.83 24.01
N ASN A 479 2.55 -17.91 23.98
CA ASN A 479 2.60 -18.86 22.88
C ASN A 479 2.84 -18.19 21.51
N GLU A 480 3.61 -17.11 21.53
CA GLU A 480 3.93 -16.28 20.37
C GLU A 480 4.92 -16.95 19.42
N GLY A 481 4.85 -16.58 18.15
CA GLY A 481 5.78 -17.04 17.12
C GLY A 481 5.53 -16.37 15.78
N GLY A 482 6.27 -16.80 14.76
CA GLY A 482 6.13 -16.28 13.40
C GLY A 482 6.89 -17.10 12.36
N ASP A 483 6.61 -16.84 11.09
CA ASP A 483 7.18 -17.53 9.93
C ASP A 483 7.86 -16.55 8.95
N PRO A 484 9.00 -16.93 8.31
CA PRO A 484 9.68 -16.12 7.30
C PRO A 484 8.83 -15.54 6.17
N ILE A 485 7.66 -16.12 5.83
CA ILE A 485 6.77 -15.52 4.81
C ILE A 485 6.17 -14.18 5.27
N GLY A 486 6.21 -13.84 6.56
CA GLY A 486 5.68 -12.58 7.11
C GLY A 486 4.41 -12.79 7.94
N VAL A 487 4.36 -13.88 8.70
CA VAL A 487 3.25 -14.20 9.60
C VAL A 487 3.73 -14.11 11.04
N ASN A 488 2.92 -13.58 11.94
CA ASN A 488 3.11 -13.65 13.39
C ASN A 488 1.82 -14.14 14.05
N TRP A 489 1.91 -14.89 15.13
CA TRP A 489 0.77 -15.41 15.90
C TRP A 489 1.03 -15.34 17.39
N GLY A 490 -0.02 -15.57 18.17
CA GLY A 490 0.06 -15.78 19.60
C GLY A 490 -1.31 -15.96 20.22
N ARG A 491 -1.32 -16.04 21.54
CA ARG A 491 -2.51 -16.21 22.36
C ARG A 491 -2.56 -15.12 23.42
N TRP A 492 -3.74 -14.63 23.75
CA TRP A 492 -3.97 -13.66 24.82
C TRP A 492 -4.61 -14.41 26.00
N ASP A 493 -3.80 -14.72 27.01
CA ASP A 493 -4.20 -15.47 28.21
C ASP A 493 -4.77 -14.59 29.33
N ALA A 494 -4.70 -13.26 29.15
CA ALA A 494 -5.32 -12.28 30.03
C ALA A 494 -6.69 -11.85 29.49
N SER A 495 -7.56 -11.37 30.39
CA SER A 495 -8.87 -10.81 30.04
C SER A 495 -8.75 -9.71 28.97
N TYR A 496 -9.58 -9.81 27.94
CA TYR A 496 -9.72 -8.86 26.83
C TYR A 496 -11.15 -8.31 26.79
N GLU A 497 -11.30 -7.07 26.33
CA GLU A 497 -12.62 -6.47 26.13
C GLU A 497 -13.05 -6.66 24.67
N PHE A 498 -14.21 -7.29 24.46
CA PHE A 498 -14.90 -7.30 23.16
C PHE A 498 -16.16 -6.45 23.28
N THR A 499 -16.39 -5.52 22.35
CA THR A 499 -17.60 -4.70 22.32
C THR A 499 -18.28 -4.72 20.95
N ILE A 500 -19.60 -4.63 20.98
CA ILE A 500 -20.47 -4.44 19.82
C ILE A 500 -21.22 -3.13 20.05
N ASN A 501 -21.04 -2.15 19.16
CA ASN A 501 -21.57 -0.79 19.30
C ASN A 501 -21.26 -0.15 20.67
N ASP A 502 -20.01 -0.28 21.11
CA ASP A 502 -19.51 0.19 22.41
C ASP A 502 -20.23 -0.42 23.63
N GLN A 503 -20.90 -1.56 23.48
CA GLN A 503 -21.44 -2.37 24.59
C GLN A 503 -20.56 -3.62 24.80
N PRO A 504 -19.97 -3.82 25.99
CA PRO A 504 -19.18 -5.01 26.29
C PRO A 504 -19.97 -6.31 26.16
N GLN A 505 -19.34 -7.33 25.57
CA GLN A 505 -19.86 -8.70 25.45
C GLN A 505 -19.23 -9.62 26.52
N THR A 506 -19.79 -10.82 26.72
CA THR A 506 -19.32 -11.74 27.77
C THR A 506 -18.30 -12.73 27.20
N THR A 507 -17.03 -12.38 27.25
CA THR A 507 -15.94 -13.21 26.71
C THR A 507 -15.48 -14.29 27.69
N GLN A 508 -14.99 -15.42 27.15
CA GLN A 508 -14.44 -16.53 27.93
C GLN A 508 -13.15 -17.09 27.31
N GLY A 509 -12.32 -17.72 28.13
CA GLY A 509 -11.07 -18.36 27.70
C GLY A 509 -10.04 -17.38 27.11
N PRO A 510 -8.97 -17.90 26.51
CA PRO A 510 -7.97 -17.10 25.81
C PRO A 510 -8.39 -16.75 24.38
N LEU A 511 -7.92 -15.63 23.85
CA LEU A 511 -8.11 -15.27 22.44
C LEU A 511 -6.88 -15.70 21.61
N HIS A 512 -7.10 -16.45 20.53
CA HIS A 512 -6.04 -16.90 19.62
C HIS A 512 -5.99 -16.01 18.37
N TYR A 513 -4.82 -15.46 18.03
CA TYR A 513 -4.66 -14.59 16.86
C TYR A 513 -3.56 -15.06 15.90
N ILE A 514 -3.73 -14.69 14.63
CA ILE A 514 -2.69 -14.76 13.61
C ILE A 514 -2.79 -13.55 12.67
N TYR A 515 -1.65 -12.96 12.37
CA TYR A 515 -1.52 -11.68 11.67
C TYR A 515 -0.45 -11.77 10.58
N SER A 516 -0.67 -11.06 9.47
CA SER A 516 0.36 -10.85 8.44
C SER A 516 0.27 -9.43 7.88
N ASP A 517 1.41 -8.88 7.46
CA ASP A 517 1.51 -7.65 6.67
C ASP A 517 1.49 -7.91 5.14
N LYS A 518 1.21 -9.14 4.71
CA LYS A 518 1.31 -9.59 3.30
C LYS A 518 0.16 -10.53 2.89
N ILE A 519 -1.09 -10.14 3.17
CA ILE A 519 -2.25 -10.91 2.67
C ILE A 519 -2.27 -10.88 1.14
N THR A 520 -2.48 -12.04 0.51
CA THR A 520 -2.61 -12.10 -0.95
C THR A 520 -3.87 -11.37 -1.37
N THR A 521 -3.71 -10.25 -2.08
CA THR A 521 -4.83 -9.39 -2.46
C THR A 521 -5.77 -10.08 -3.45
N PRO A 522 -7.05 -9.68 -3.54
CA PRO A 522 -7.97 -10.22 -4.56
C PRO A 522 -7.46 -10.09 -6.00
N ALA A 523 -6.64 -9.06 -6.29
CA ALA A 523 -6.01 -8.89 -7.59
C ALA A 523 -4.92 -9.94 -7.86
N GLN A 524 -4.06 -10.24 -6.87
CA GLN A 524 -3.08 -11.32 -6.97
C GLN A 524 -3.76 -12.68 -7.10
N LEU A 525 -4.76 -12.99 -6.26
CA LEU A 525 -5.55 -14.23 -6.37
C LEU A 525 -6.21 -14.39 -7.75
N THR A 526 -6.74 -13.31 -8.31
CA THR A 526 -7.30 -13.32 -9.68
C THR A 526 -6.22 -13.60 -10.74
N ALA A 527 -5.00 -13.05 -10.58
CA ALA A 527 -3.89 -13.29 -11.50
C ALA A 527 -3.34 -14.74 -11.43
N LEU A 528 -3.42 -15.38 -10.27
CA LEU A 528 -3.06 -16.79 -10.07
C LEU A 528 -4.10 -17.77 -10.64
N GLY A 529 -5.31 -17.29 -10.95
CA GLY A 529 -6.50 -18.09 -11.32
C GLY A 529 -6.45 -18.84 -12.67
N GLY A 530 -5.29 -18.87 -13.33
CA GLY A 530 -5.02 -19.76 -14.45
C GLY A 530 -3.62 -20.39 -14.41
N LEU A 531 -2.88 -20.21 -13.32
CA LEU A 531 -1.46 -20.57 -13.20
C LEU A 531 -1.20 -21.66 -12.14
N LEU A 532 -1.97 -21.68 -11.05
CA LEU A 532 -1.76 -22.62 -9.95
C LEU A 532 -2.66 -23.86 -9.98
N GLY A 533 -3.81 -23.83 -10.65
CA GLY A 533 -4.76 -24.95 -10.62
C GLY A 533 -5.28 -25.23 -9.20
N THR A 534 -5.37 -26.50 -8.82
CA THR A 534 -5.64 -26.93 -7.44
C THR A 534 -4.34 -27.02 -6.64
N GLN A 535 -4.34 -26.49 -5.42
CA GLN A 535 -3.18 -26.47 -4.51
C GLN A 535 -3.59 -26.90 -3.11
N SER A 536 -2.85 -27.83 -2.52
CA SER A 536 -3.03 -28.25 -1.13
C SER A 536 -2.00 -27.58 -0.22
N TYR A 537 -2.46 -27.14 0.93
CA TYR A 537 -1.70 -26.46 1.97
C TYR A 537 -1.68 -27.33 3.22
N THR A 538 -0.51 -27.46 3.83
CA THR A 538 -0.27 -28.30 5.02
C THR A 538 0.48 -27.51 6.09
N LEU A 539 0.41 -27.95 7.35
CA LEU A 539 1.19 -27.35 8.44
C LEU A 539 2.68 -27.25 8.09
N VAL A 540 3.27 -26.08 8.34
CA VAL A 540 4.65 -25.73 7.96
C VAL A 540 5.69 -26.65 8.60
N ASN A 541 5.41 -27.12 9.81
CA ASN A 541 6.27 -27.96 10.62
C ASN A 541 5.41 -28.87 11.50
N PRO A 542 5.33 -30.19 11.25
CA PRO A 542 4.58 -31.10 12.12
C PRO A 542 5.24 -31.33 13.48
N ASN A 543 6.53 -30.95 13.63
CA ASN A 543 7.33 -31.15 14.83
C ASN A 543 7.64 -29.83 15.56
N GLY A 544 6.91 -28.74 15.28
CA GLY A 544 7.09 -27.44 15.89
C GLY A 544 5.90 -26.51 15.65
N THR A 545 5.70 -25.50 16.49
CA THR A 545 4.51 -24.64 16.43
C THR A 545 4.43 -23.87 15.12
N SER A 546 3.51 -24.31 14.24
CA SER A 546 3.12 -23.63 13.00
C SER A 546 1.91 -22.73 13.26
N GLY A 547 1.94 -21.94 14.33
CA GLY A 547 0.75 -21.35 14.95
C GLY A 547 0.72 -21.53 16.47
N THR A 548 -0.47 -21.37 17.04
CA THR A 548 -0.71 -21.55 18.47
C THR A 548 -1.03 -23.01 18.83
N ILE A 549 -0.69 -23.40 20.04
CA ILE A 549 -1.20 -24.62 20.70
C ILE A 549 -2.68 -24.37 21.01
N PRO A 550 -3.63 -25.13 20.45
CA PRO A 550 -5.04 -24.87 20.69
C PRO A 550 -5.43 -25.06 22.16
N THR A 551 -6.43 -24.31 22.60
CA THR A 551 -6.89 -24.31 24.00
C THR A 551 -8.40 -24.50 24.04
N ALA A 552 -8.86 -25.31 25.00
CA ALA A 552 -10.27 -25.45 25.30
C ALA A 552 -10.77 -24.31 26.20
N SER A 553 -12.08 -24.03 26.18
CA SER A 553 -12.75 -23.08 27.08
C SER A 553 -12.66 -23.46 28.55
N SER A 554 -12.42 -24.75 28.84
CA SER A 554 -12.06 -25.28 30.16
C SER A 554 -10.65 -24.91 30.64
N GLY A 555 -9.82 -24.31 29.78
CA GLY A 555 -8.40 -24.07 30.02
C GLY A 555 -7.49 -25.26 29.70
N ASN A 556 -8.05 -26.42 29.32
CA ASN A 556 -7.25 -27.58 28.91
C ASN A 556 -6.47 -27.32 27.62
N ALA A 557 -5.20 -27.74 27.58
CA ALA A 557 -4.41 -27.73 26.36
C ALA A 557 -4.89 -28.83 25.40
N ALA A 558 -4.96 -28.51 24.10
CA ALA A 558 -5.28 -29.43 23.04
C ALA A 558 -4.11 -29.59 22.06
N THR A 559 -4.05 -30.74 21.38
CA THR A 559 -3.05 -31.03 20.35
C THR A 559 -3.70 -30.90 18.98
N LEU A 560 -3.13 -30.05 18.11
CA LEU A 560 -3.45 -30.03 16.68
C LEU A 560 -2.75 -31.20 16.00
N GLY A 561 -3.51 -32.25 15.65
CA GLY A 561 -2.97 -33.47 15.03
C GLY A 561 -2.75 -33.35 13.53
N SER A 562 -3.69 -32.71 12.83
CA SER A 562 -3.58 -32.41 11.40
C SER A 562 -4.41 -31.19 11.02
N LEU A 563 -3.94 -30.45 10.03
CA LEU A 563 -4.68 -29.38 9.38
C LEU A 563 -4.25 -29.26 7.92
N ASN A 564 -5.20 -29.46 7.01
CA ASN A 564 -4.98 -29.29 5.57
C ASN A 564 -6.07 -28.38 5.01
N ILE A 565 -5.72 -27.59 3.98
CA ILE A 565 -6.66 -26.79 3.21
C ILE A 565 -6.34 -26.99 1.74
N THR A 566 -7.33 -27.30 0.91
CA THR A 566 -7.13 -27.40 -0.55
C THR A 566 -7.92 -26.31 -1.24
N ALA A 567 -7.23 -25.52 -2.07
CA ALA A 567 -7.78 -24.39 -2.80
C ALA A 567 -7.73 -24.66 -4.31
N ASP A 568 -8.81 -24.35 -5.02
CA ASP A 568 -8.86 -24.28 -6.47
C ASP A 568 -8.76 -22.82 -6.90
N PHE A 569 -7.64 -22.45 -7.52
CA PHE A 569 -7.45 -21.10 -8.05
C PHE A 569 -8.25 -20.84 -9.33
N VAL A 570 -8.61 -21.88 -10.10
CA VAL A 570 -9.38 -21.75 -11.36
C VAL A 570 -10.81 -21.31 -11.08
N ASN A 571 -11.45 -21.92 -10.07
CA ASN A 571 -12.79 -21.54 -9.62
C ASN A 571 -12.78 -20.49 -8.48
N ALA A 572 -11.61 -20.20 -7.91
CA ALA A 572 -11.40 -19.33 -6.75
C ALA A 572 -12.19 -19.79 -5.50
N GLU A 573 -12.11 -21.08 -5.19
CA GLU A 573 -12.86 -21.79 -4.15
C GLU A 573 -11.97 -22.64 -3.23
N ILE A 574 -12.37 -22.81 -1.98
CA ILE A 574 -11.79 -23.81 -1.07
C ILE A 574 -12.56 -25.13 -1.26
N LEU A 575 -11.84 -26.17 -1.67
CA LEU A 575 -12.37 -27.52 -1.92
C LEU A 575 -12.31 -28.41 -0.67
N ASP A 576 -11.31 -28.21 0.20
CA ASP A 576 -11.18 -28.90 1.48
C ASP A 576 -10.70 -27.95 2.58
N TYR A 577 -11.20 -28.18 3.78
CA TYR A 577 -10.63 -27.72 5.05
C TYR A 577 -10.80 -28.89 6.02
N SER A 578 -9.73 -29.65 6.27
CA SER A 578 -9.76 -30.84 7.11
C SER A 578 -8.88 -30.66 8.36
N ILE A 579 -9.48 -30.83 9.55
CA ILE A 579 -8.84 -30.55 10.84
C ILE A 579 -9.05 -31.69 11.84
N SER A 580 -7.97 -32.04 12.55
CA SER A 580 -7.99 -32.96 13.69
C SER A 580 -7.36 -32.31 14.92
N VAL A 581 -8.13 -32.23 16.02
CA VAL A 581 -7.69 -31.66 17.31
C VAL A 581 -8.14 -32.55 18.46
N ALA A 582 -7.25 -32.86 19.40
CA ALA A 582 -7.57 -33.66 20.59
C ALA A 582 -7.33 -32.88 21.89
N VAL A 583 -8.36 -32.76 22.75
CA VAL A 583 -8.24 -32.13 24.08
C VAL A 583 -7.62 -33.12 25.07
N THR A 584 -6.70 -32.65 25.91
CA THR A 584 -6.10 -33.48 26.96
C THR A 584 -7.18 -33.92 27.97
N ASN A 585 -7.49 -35.22 28.00
CA ASN A 585 -8.60 -35.82 28.78
C ASN A 585 -10.00 -35.31 28.40
N GLY A 586 -10.19 -34.78 27.20
CA GLY A 586 -11.48 -34.25 26.71
C GLY A 586 -11.89 -34.82 25.35
N PRO A 587 -12.80 -34.16 24.61
CA PRO A 587 -13.26 -34.59 23.31
C PRO A 587 -12.16 -34.50 22.23
N ALA A 588 -12.36 -35.27 21.16
CA ALA A 588 -11.54 -35.23 19.95
C ALA A 588 -12.40 -34.78 18.77
N PHE A 589 -11.91 -33.79 18.05
CA PHE A 589 -12.54 -33.16 16.91
C PHE A 589 -11.89 -33.68 15.64
N ASN A 590 -12.69 -34.24 14.73
CA ASN A 590 -12.26 -34.61 13.38
C ASN A 590 -13.31 -34.06 12.43
N LEU A 591 -13.02 -32.89 11.85
CA LEU A 591 -13.98 -32.12 11.06
C LEU A 591 -13.49 -31.93 9.63
N MET A 592 -14.43 -31.82 8.70
CA MET A 592 -14.19 -31.37 7.33
C MET A 592 -15.11 -30.20 6.94
N LEU A 593 -14.80 -29.54 5.83
CA LEU A 593 -15.62 -28.49 5.22
C LEU A 593 -17.07 -28.97 4.99
N ASP A 594 -18.05 -28.18 5.42
CA ASP A 594 -19.46 -28.47 5.18
C ASP A 594 -19.85 -28.18 3.72
N ALA A 595 -19.78 -29.20 2.87
CA ALA A 595 -20.24 -29.12 1.48
C ALA A 595 -21.72 -28.71 1.33
N ASN A 596 -22.56 -28.85 2.36
CA ASN A 596 -23.96 -28.46 2.34
C ASN A 596 -24.15 -26.94 2.58
N ALA A 597 -23.16 -26.26 3.16
CA ALA A 597 -23.14 -24.79 3.27
C ALA A 597 -22.90 -24.08 1.92
N GLY A 598 -22.51 -24.85 0.89
CA GLY A 598 -22.19 -24.35 -0.45
C GLY A 598 -20.73 -23.89 -0.58
N PRO A 599 -20.30 -23.45 -1.78
CA PRO A 599 -18.90 -23.16 -2.05
C PRO A 599 -18.38 -21.97 -1.24
N VAL A 600 -17.24 -22.20 -0.58
CA VAL A 600 -16.42 -21.20 0.10
C VAL A 600 -15.48 -20.58 -0.93
N THR A 601 -16.00 -19.61 -1.68
CA THR A 601 -15.20 -18.76 -2.57
C THR A 601 -14.17 -17.94 -1.79
N PHE A 602 -13.07 -17.52 -2.41
CA PHE A 602 -11.96 -16.83 -1.72
C PHE A 602 -12.38 -15.54 -0.97
N ASN A 603 -13.44 -14.88 -1.41
CA ASN A 603 -14.04 -13.71 -0.73
C ASN A 603 -14.96 -14.07 0.45
N LYS A 604 -15.26 -15.35 0.68
CA LYS A 604 -16.07 -15.87 1.80
C LYS A 604 -15.26 -16.55 2.90
N MET A 605 -13.93 -16.66 2.79
CA MET A 605 -13.10 -17.38 3.77
C MET A 605 -13.06 -16.73 5.18
N GLY A 606 -13.97 -15.82 5.53
CA GLY A 606 -14.26 -15.42 6.91
C GLY A 606 -15.40 -16.22 7.58
N ASP A 607 -16.20 -16.96 6.82
CA ASP A 607 -17.29 -17.85 7.28
C ASP A 607 -17.09 -19.24 6.63
N ILE A 608 -16.09 -19.99 7.12
CA ILE A 608 -15.85 -21.38 6.74
C ILE A 608 -16.51 -22.27 7.81
N ARG A 609 -17.38 -23.19 7.38
CA ARG A 609 -18.13 -24.06 8.29
C ARG A 609 -17.63 -25.48 8.23
N LEU A 610 -17.51 -26.11 9.40
CA LEU A 610 -16.90 -27.43 9.58
C LEU A 610 -17.87 -28.36 10.29
N ILE A 611 -17.95 -29.60 9.82
CA ILE A 611 -18.83 -30.66 10.33
C ILE A 611 -18.06 -31.94 10.66
N ASP A 612 -18.56 -32.65 11.67
CA ASP A 612 -18.08 -33.95 12.13
C ASP A 612 -18.22 -35.03 11.05
N ILE A 613 -17.12 -35.74 10.79
CA ILE A 613 -17.05 -36.79 9.76
C ILE A 613 -17.75 -38.10 10.15
N SER A 614 -18.24 -38.22 11.39
CA SER A 614 -18.49 -39.51 12.04
C SER A 614 -19.72 -39.60 12.97
N ALA A 615 -20.07 -38.53 13.70
CA ALA A 615 -21.11 -38.57 14.74
C ALA A 615 -22.09 -37.39 14.72
N GLY A 616 -21.77 -36.28 14.05
CA GLY A 616 -22.61 -35.06 14.07
C GLY A 616 -22.76 -34.41 15.44
N GLN A 617 -21.89 -34.74 16.41
CA GLN A 617 -21.88 -34.12 17.74
C GLN A 617 -20.88 -32.99 17.84
N THR A 618 -19.84 -32.99 17.01
CA THR A 618 -18.90 -31.87 16.89
C THR A 618 -19.20 -30.97 15.68
N ARG A 619 -18.84 -29.70 15.79
CA ARG A 619 -18.92 -28.72 14.68
C ARG A 619 -17.79 -27.71 14.80
N GLY A 620 -17.63 -26.84 13.81
CA GLY A 620 -16.71 -25.72 13.94
C GLY A 620 -16.94 -24.60 12.94
N ASN A 621 -16.40 -23.44 13.28
CA ASN A 621 -16.24 -22.31 12.37
C ASN A 621 -14.75 -22.03 12.20
N ALA A 622 -14.34 -21.61 11.01
CA ALA A 622 -13.00 -21.16 10.73
C ALA A 622 -12.99 -19.90 9.86
N ALA A 623 -11.91 -19.15 9.97
CA ALA A 623 -11.55 -18.12 9.02
C ALA A 623 -10.18 -18.44 8.43
N ALA A 624 -9.93 -18.10 7.17
CA ALA A 624 -8.65 -18.26 6.49
C ALA A 624 -8.34 -17.08 5.56
N ALA A 625 -7.06 -16.83 5.31
CA ALA A 625 -6.56 -15.88 4.32
C ALA A 625 -5.24 -16.38 3.71
N PHE A 626 -5.04 -16.16 2.41
CA PHE A 626 -3.76 -16.45 1.75
C PHE A 626 -2.70 -15.41 2.14
N VAL A 627 -1.44 -15.83 2.19
CA VAL A 627 -0.29 -14.98 2.51
C VAL A 627 0.81 -15.14 1.46
N GLY A 628 1.43 -14.02 1.11
CA GLY A 628 2.48 -13.92 0.09
C GLY A 628 1.93 -13.57 -1.30
N PRO A 629 2.77 -13.01 -2.19
CA PRO A 629 2.33 -12.50 -3.49
C PRO A 629 1.84 -13.59 -4.45
N ASN A 630 2.27 -14.85 -4.27
CA ASN A 630 1.86 -16.00 -5.06
C ASN A 630 0.95 -16.97 -4.27
N ALA A 631 0.38 -16.53 -3.15
CA ALA A 631 -0.36 -17.37 -2.21
C ALA A 631 0.47 -18.56 -1.67
N GLU A 632 1.75 -18.32 -1.34
CA GLU A 632 2.69 -19.34 -0.87
C GLU A 632 2.29 -20.01 0.46
N GLY A 633 1.39 -19.39 1.22
CA GLY A 633 0.80 -19.96 2.43
C GLY A 633 -0.63 -19.53 2.69
N ILE A 634 -1.24 -20.13 3.71
CA ILE A 634 -2.54 -19.74 4.27
C ILE A 634 -2.37 -19.55 5.78
N ILE A 635 -2.94 -18.47 6.33
CA ILE A 635 -3.18 -18.34 7.77
C ILE A 635 -4.66 -18.61 8.06
N THR A 636 -4.95 -19.23 9.20
CA THR A 636 -6.31 -19.56 9.61
C THR A 636 -6.49 -19.49 11.12
N THR A 637 -7.68 -19.09 11.56
CA THR A 637 -8.17 -19.35 12.91
C THR A 637 -9.35 -20.31 12.85
N TYR A 638 -9.50 -21.13 13.89
CA TYR A 638 -10.58 -22.10 14.00
C TYR A 638 -11.14 -22.10 15.42
N SER A 639 -12.43 -22.43 15.50
CA SER A 639 -13.18 -22.56 16.73
C SER A 639 -14.13 -23.73 16.61
N LEU A 640 -13.83 -24.81 17.34
CA LEU A 640 -14.53 -26.08 17.30
C LEU A 640 -15.41 -26.21 18.55
N GLU A 641 -16.55 -26.87 18.46
CA GLU A 641 -17.54 -27.01 19.54
C GLU A 641 -18.06 -28.44 19.60
N ASP A 642 -17.98 -29.06 20.78
CA ASP A 642 -18.70 -30.30 21.08
C ASP A 642 -20.09 -29.94 21.62
N GLN A 643 -21.13 -30.27 20.85
CA GLN A 643 -22.52 -29.95 21.19
C GLN A 643 -23.06 -30.81 22.35
N ALA A 644 -22.37 -31.89 22.75
CA ALA A 644 -22.78 -32.72 23.87
C ALA A 644 -22.29 -32.17 25.22
N SER A 645 -21.07 -31.64 25.29
CA SER A 645 -20.49 -31.05 26.51
C SER A 645 -20.60 -29.52 26.58
N GLY A 646 -20.69 -28.83 25.44
CA GLY A 646 -20.51 -27.39 25.32
C GLY A 646 -19.04 -26.95 25.37
N GLU A 647 -18.07 -27.88 25.31
CA GLU A 647 -16.66 -27.53 25.28
C GLU A 647 -16.26 -26.96 23.91
N VAL A 648 -15.60 -25.78 23.93
CA VAL A 648 -15.16 -25.06 22.74
C VAL A 648 -13.65 -25.07 22.69
N VAL A 649 -13.05 -25.44 21.56
CA VAL A 649 -11.59 -25.50 21.37
C VAL A 649 -11.17 -24.54 20.27
N GLN A 650 -10.24 -23.64 20.58
CA GLN A 650 -9.85 -22.54 19.69
C GLN A 650 -8.37 -22.60 19.35
N GLY A 651 -8.01 -22.09 18.18
CA GLY A 651 -6.64 -22.08 17.71
C GLY A 651 -6.41 -21.20 16.48
N ALA A 652 -5.13 -21.04 16.16
CA ALA A 652 -4.64 -20.27 15.03
C ALA A 652 -3.43 -20.99 14.41
N ALA A 653 -3.38 -21.12 13.09
CA ALA A 653 -2.35 -21.88 12.38
C ALA A 653 -1.92 -21.24 11.05
N ALA A 654 -0.66 -21.46 10.70
CA ALA A 654 -0.07 -21.17 9.40
C ALA A 654 0.20 -22.47 8.65
N LEU A 655 -0.19 -22.50 7.38
CA LEU A 655 0.06 -23.56 6.42
C LEU A 655 0.91 -23.02 5.28
N LYS A 656 1.69 -23.88 4.63
CA LYS A 656 2.36 -23.60 3.36
C LYS A 656 1.85 -24.50 2.27
N GLN A 657 1.93 -24.00 1.04
CA GLN A 657 1.71 -24.78 -0.16
C GLN A 657 2.61 -26.04 -0.12
N GLY A 658 2.02 -27.22 -0.33
CA GLY A 658 2.77 -28.46 -0.43
C GLY A 658 3.72 -28.45 -1.62
N ALA A 659 4.78 -29.26 -1.58
CA ALA A 659 5.61 -29.47 -2.77
C ALA A 659 4.74 -30.02 -3.92
N PRO A 660 4.82 -29.47 -5.13
CA PRO A 660 4.00 -29.92 -6.26
C PRO A 660 4.23 -31.40 -6.55
N GLN A 661 3.15 -32.17 -6.53
CA GLN A 661 3.12 -33.57 -6.95
C GLN A 661 3.16 -33.60 -8.48
N PHE A 662 4.35 -33.84 -9.04
CA PHE A 662 4.61 -33.98 -10.49
C PHE A 662 4.56 -35.44 -10.93
#